data_AF-A0A853D2M1-F1
#
_entry.id   AF-A0A853D2M1-F1
#
_cell.length_a   1.000
_cell.length_b   1.000
_cell.length_c   1.000
_cell.angle_alpha   90.00
_cell.angle_beta   90.00
_cell.angle_gamma   90.00
#
_symmetry.space_group_name_H-M   'P 1'
#
loop_
_entity.id
_entity.type
_entity.pdbx_description
1 polymer ?
#
loop_
_entity_poly.entity_id
_entity_poly.type
_entity_poly.pdbx_seq_one_letter_code
_entity_poly.pdbx_strand_id
1 'polypeptide(L)'
;MKNYILGALCLLFVLVGCENKRQGLPKLLVFSKTMGFKHASIPAGIAALEKLGQENNFVIDTTTNGDMFTDENLAQYSAIVFLSTTGNVLDAAQEASFERYIQSGGGFVGIHAATDTEYDWGWYNKLVGAQFLSHPAGTPEADFIIKDKSHPATSFFTDSIWHRTDELYNFKNFNEDVNVLVTVDESTYEGGENGDYHPMAWYHEFDGGRAFYTAAGHTDESYTEELFLKHVLGGINYVIGKNLELDYAKAKSQVPPEANRFSKVTLSTGQFYEPTEMTVFSNNDVLVAQRRGEIMLYSAETQEVTQVAFLDVYHKTLETPGVNAEEGIMGLQKDPNYAENNWIYVYYAPSGDKWVNRLSRFKYKDGNFDMDSEQVILEVDSQREICCHTGGSIAFGPEGLLYLSTGDNSTPFDDKGAKYVNSGYAPLNDIPGKENFDARRSSANTNDLRGKILRIKVNEDGSYDIPEGNLFPVGTEKTRPEIYTMGHRNPYRISVDMKRGYVYWGDVGPDARVDSLETRGPRGYDEMNQAREAGNYGWPMFIGDNFAYSKYNYETGETERKFDPEKPINDSKNNTGLRELPPAKPAYVYYHYGEIQDFPQVGSGSRNAMAGPTYWSDMYPNGGGLPAYYDGKVIIYDWMRGWMMAVHLFEDGTFNKMEPFAKDIELHNLIDMEMSPDGRVYLLEYGSGWFSANPDSGLSYIEYNGGNRAPVIDSFIVDKDAGSLPLTVTATVDAYDREGDRMTYVWDLGDGTTQETNEPTVTYAYKQAGSYKMNVTVKDVAGEAVSSLDKTIIAGNERPVVNIDLQQANSSFYIPGQPINYKVTVTDADSEVDEDNVYVSVEYRSGMDEVNMNLGHQQVSGAVMGKALTQSLDCKSCHKEKEASIGPSYYDVSEKYKGNRRITNYLMAKIIAGGSGVWGEVVMPAHPNVTQLEARQIAQYIQSLAGGDNKQPSLPMAGKITPEAKENGEVFLLTASYTDEGTGDALPLTGSETIVLASNSVSFPEGTPTEGMQAMSFGGMQLQLLNAAEGWLKMENTDLSGVSRVMAMVGWQEPPSIPYTMELRAGAPDGKVLGTGSLNPSGLGGQGTAVVIPIEKTDGVQPELYLTYKAGGESFSPFAITQLQFN
;
A
#
# COMPACT_ATOMS: atom_id res chain seq x y z
N MET A 1 48.55 45.31 -44.83
CA MET A 1 48.25 45.48 -43.38
C MET A 1 46.78 45.75 -43.03
N LYS A 2 45.84 45.93 -43.99
CA LYS A 2 44.40 46.09 -43.68
C LYS A 2 43.55 44.81 -43.78
N ASN A 3 44.04 43.74 -44.40
CA ASN A 3 43.27 42.51 -44.61
C ASN A 3 43.53 41.39 -43.58
N TYR A 4 44.55 41.53 -42.73
CA TYR A 4 44.85 40.55 -41.67
C TYR A 4 44.19 40.88 -40.32
N ILE A 5 43.76 42.13 -40.12
CA ILE A 5 43.09 42.56 -38.89
C ILE A 5 41.59 42.22 -38.93
N LEU A 6 40.98 42.17 -40.13
CA LEU A 6 39.57 41.80 -40.28
C LEU A 6 39.33 40.28 -40.14
N GLY A 7 40.28 39.45 -40.60
CA GLY A 7 40.22 37.99 -40.44
C GLY A 7 40.45 37.52 -39.00
N ALA A 8 41.30 38.23 -38.24
CA ALA A 8 41.52 37.95 -36.82
C ALA A 8 40.35 38.40 -35.93
N LEU A 9 39.63 39.47 -36.29
CA LEU A 9 38.41 39.88 -35.58
C LEU A 9 37.21 38.95 -35.84
N CYS A 10 37.09 38.39 -37.05
CA CYS A 10 36.02 37.42 -37.34
C CYS A 10 36.28 36.03 -36.72
N LEU A 11 37.53 35.63 -36.49
CA LEU A 11 37.82 34.39 -35.74
C LEU A 11 37.69 34.56 -34.22
N LEU A 12 37.87 35.77 -33.67
CA LEU A 12 37.62 36.03 -32.24
C LEU A 12 36.11 36.14 -31.90
N PHE A 13 35.25 36.45 -32.87
CA PHE A 13 33.79 36.50 -32.68
C PHE A 13 33.08 35.15 -32.81
N VAL A 14 33.77 34.09 -33.25
CA VAL A 14 33.21 32.72 -33.40
C VAL A 14 33.61 31.79 -32.23
N LEU A 15 34.47 32.26 -31.32
CA LEU A 15 34.92 31.49 -30.14
C LEU A 15 34.47 32.09 -28.79
N VAL A 16 33.59 33.10 -28.80
CA VAL A 16 32.76 33.38 -27.62
C VAL A 16 31.65 32.34 -27.66
N GLY A 17 31.89 31.18 -27.04
CA GLY A 17 30.81 30.25 -26.76
C GLY A 17 29.70 31.02 -26.07
N CYS A 18 28.52 31.06 -26.69
CA CYS A 18 27.32 31.46 -26.00
C CYS A 18 27.15 30.51 -24.82
N GLU A 19 27.61 30.90 -23.64
CA GLU A 19 27.13 30.30 -22.40
C GLU A 19 25.62 30.60 -22.39
N ASN A 20 24.79 29.57 -22.56
CA ASN A 20 23.33 29.68 -22.56
C ASN A 20 22.87 30.10 -21.17
N LYS A 21 22.91 31.40 -20.90
CA LYS A 21 22.46 32.00 -19.65
C LYS A 21 20.93 32.02 -19.64
N ARG A 22 20.31 31.56 -18.56
CA ARG A 22 18.85 31.56 -18.41
C ARG A 22 18.31 32.99 -18.53
N GLN A 23 17.20 33.15 -19.26
CA GLN A 23 16.51 34.44 -19.37
C GLN A 23 15.80 34.80 -18.06
N GLY A 24 15.88 36.07 -17.66
CA GLY A 24 15.24 36.59 -16.44
C GLY A 24 16.13 36.53 -15.20
N LEU A 25 15.52 36.83 -14.05
CA LEU A 25 16.19 36.72 -12.75
C LEU A 25 16.36 35.24 -12.37
N PRO A 26 17.41 34.86 -11.63
CA PRO A 26 17.49 33.54 -11.02
C PRO A 26 16.23 33.27 -10.19
N LYS A 27 15.74 32.03 -10.22
CA LYS A 27 14.54 31.61 -9.48
C LYS A 27 14.91 30.49 -8.53
N LEU A 28 14.47 30.53 -7.29
CA LEU A 28 14.76 29.53 -6.28
C LEU A 28 13.45 28.90 -5.78
N LEU A 29 13.50 27.59 -5.55
CA LEU A 29 12.42 26.86 -4.89
C LEU A 29 12.83 26.61 -3.44
N VAL A 30 12.10 27.17 -2.49
CA VAL A 30 12.27 26.87 -1.06
C VAL A 30 11.33 25.73 -0.69
N PHE A 31 11.92 24.58 -0.39
CA PHE A 31 11.24 23.37 0.02
C PHE A 31 11.37 23.16 1.53
N SER A 32 10.25 22.99 2.23
CA SER A 32 10.21 22.89 3.70
C SER A 32 9.27 21.80 4.21
N LYS A 33 9.12 20.71 3.45
CA LYS A 33 8.37 19.54 3.89
C LYS A 33 9.11 18.86 5.04
N THR A 34 8.37 18.43 6.06
CA THR A 34 8.89 17.73 7.24
C THR A 34 8.03 16.51 7.50
N MET A 35 8.65 15.33 7.55
CA MET A 35 8.04 14.08 7.98
C MET A 35 8.47 13.68 9.40
N GLY A 36 9.48 14.36 9.96
CA GLY A 36 9.91 14.25 11.35
C GLY A 36 9.57 15.49 12.17
N PHE A 37 10.55 15.99 12.92
CA PHE A 37 10.38 17.21 13.71
C PHE A 37 10.14 18.43 12.80
N LYS A 38 9.20 19.30 13.18
CA LYS A 38 8.89 20.52 12.45
C LYS A 38 9.40 21.74 13.22
N HIS A 39 10.45 22.38 12.69
CA HIS A 39 11.06 23.55 13.30
C HIS A 39 10.14 24.78 13.25
N ALA A 40 10.06 25.51 14.36
CA ALA A 40 9.24 26.72 14.48
C ALA A 40 9.73 27.87 13.58
N SER A 41 11.02 27.84 13.18
CA SER A 41 11.68 28.88 12.43
C SER A 41 11.47 28.84 10.92
N ILE A 42 10.84 27.80 10.38
CA ILE A 42 10.53 27.67 8.95
C ILE A 42 9.81 28.92 8.40
N PRO A 43 8.75 29.47 9.03
CA PRO A 43 8.09 30.69 8.55
C PRO A 43 9.01 31.92 8.56
N ALA A 44 9.86 32.06 9.58
CA ALA A 44 10.83 33.16 9.67
C ALA A 44 11.90 33.04 8.56
N GLY A 45 12.37 31.82 8.30
CA GLY A 45 13.31 31.53 7.22
C GLY A 45 12.76 31.79 5.83
N ILE A 46 11.50 31.40 5.57
CA ILE A 46 10.82 31.73 4.31
C ILE A 46 10.75 33.26 4.12
N ALA A 47 10.28 33.99 5.13
CA ALA A 47 10.14 35.45 5.05
C ALA A 47 11.50 36.14 4.82
N ALA A 48 12.57 35.64 5.44
CA ALA A 48 13.92 36.16 5.23
C ALA A 48 14.45 35.87 3.82
N LEU A 49 14.23 34.66 3.28
CA LEU A 49 14.64 34.30 1.92
C LEU A 49 13.89 35.13 0.86
N GLU A 50 12.58 35.33 1.03
CA GLU A 50 11.78 36.19 0.16
C GLU A 50 12.31 37.63 0.17
N LYS A 51 12.63 38.17 1.35
CA LYS A 51 13.24 39.49 1.49
C LYS A 51 14.62 39.56 0.80
N LEU A 52 15.47 38.56 1.00
CA LEU A 52 16.77 38.49 0.34
C LEU A 52 16.62 38.47 -1.19
N GLY A 53 15.63 37.75 -1.72
CA GLY A 53 15.34 37.73 -3.16
C GLY A 53 14.94 39.09 -3.71
N GLN A 54 14.05 39.80 -3.00
CA GLN A 54 13.65 41.16 -3.34
C GLN A 54 14.83 42.14 -3.35
N GLU A 55 15.74 42.01 -2.39
CA GLU A 55 16.91 42.90 -2.23
C GLU A 55 18.07 42.57 -3.18
N ASN A 56 18.17 41.33 -3.68
CA ASN A 56 19.34 40.84 -4.42
C ASN A 56 19.03 40.31 -5.84
N ASN A 57 17.85 40.61 -6.38
CA ASN A 57 17.44 40.30 -7.75
C ASN A 57 17.34 38.80 -8.06
N PHE A 58 16.69 38.02 -7.19
CA PHE A 58 16.24 36.67 -7.50
C PHE A 58 14.82 36.43 -6.99
N VAL A 59 14.10 35.50 -7.61
CA VAL A 59 12.71 35.17 -7.30
C VAL A 59 12.67 33.97 -6.37
N ILE A 60 11.78 33.99 -5.38
CA ILE A 60 11.53 32.86 -4.47
C ILE A 60 10.13 32.33 -4.74
N ASP A 61 10.03 31.03 -4.97
CA ASP A 61 8.80 30.26 -4.81
C ASP A 61 8.95 29.34 -3.60
N THR A 62 7.85 29.04 -2.91
CA THR A 62 7.88 28.17 -1.72
C THR A 62 6.91 27.01 -1.87
N THR A 63 7.25 25.85 -1.33
CA THR A 63 6.37 24.68 -1.35
C THR A 63 6.69 23.70 -0.22
N THR A 64 5.67 22.98 0.23
CA THR A 64 5.82 21.74 1.02
C THR A 64 5.39 20.52 0.21
N ASN A 65 5.01 20.70 -1.06
CA ASN A 65 4.55 19.62 -1.92
C ASN A 65 5.73 19.00 -2.68
N GLY A 66 5.97 17.70 -2.43
CA GLY A 66 6.97 16.89 -3.15
C GLY A 66 6.63 16.70 -4.62
N ASP A 67 5.35 16.79 -5.01
CA ASP A 67 4.93 16.62 -6.41
C ASP A 67 5.47 17.72 -7.35
N MET A 68 6.07 18.77 -6.78
CA MET A 68 6.78 19.80 -7.55
C MET A 68 8.15 19.31 -8.06
N PHE A 69 8.66 18.18 -7.60
CA PHE A 69 9.93 17.60 -8.03
C PHE A 69 9.75 16.77 -9.31
N THR A 70 9.46 17.47 -10.42
CA THR A 70 9.46 16.92 -11.79
C THR A 70 10.50 17.63 -12.63
N ASP A 71 11.04 16.96 -13.66
CA ASP A 71 12.01 17.57 -14.58
C ASP A 71 11.47 18.89 -15.18
N GLU A 72 10.21 18.92 -15.62
CA GLU A 72 9.59 20.09 -16.24
C GLU A 72 9.51 21.27 -15.26
N ASN A 73 9.12 21.01 -14.01
CA ASN A 73 8.99 22.06 -13.03
C ASN A 73 10.37 22.51 -12.52
N LEU A 74 11.30 21.59 -12.27
CA LEU A 74 12.63 21.92 -11.75
C LEU A 74 13.49 22.69 -12.76
N ALA A 75 13.25 22.51 -14.05
CA ALA A 75 13.97 23.19 -15.15
C ALA A 75 13.98 24.73 -15.07
N GLN A 76 13.02 25.35 -14.37
CA GLN A 76 12.95 26.80 -14.20
C GLN A 76 13.81 27.35 -13.05
N TYR A 77 14.26 26.50 -12.12
CA TYR A 77 14.93 26.94 -10.89
C TYR A 77 16.45 26.89 -11.01
N SER A 78 17.12 27.92 -10.51
CA SER A 78 18.58 28.08 -10.48
C SER A 78 19.18 27.37 -9.28
N ALA A 79 18.44 27.35 -8.17
CA ALA A 79 18.77 26.54 -7.00
C ALA A 79 17.51 26.10 -6.27
N ILE A 80 17.62 24.99 -5.54
CA ILE A 80 16.59 24.49 -4.63
C ILE A 80 17.15 24.61 -3.20
N VAL A 81 16.34 25.15 -2.29
CA VAL A 81 16.69 25.34 -0.88
C VAL A 81 15.89 24.35 -0.05
N PHE A 82 16.56 23.45 0.66
CA PHE A 82 15.96 22.63 1.70
C PHE A 82 16.07 23.40 3.02
N LEU A 83 14.95 23.96 3.46
CA LEU A 83 14.86 24.79 4.66
C LEU A 83 14.30 23.96 5.81
N SER A 84 15.20 23.44 6.65
CA SER A 84 14.87 22.62 7.83
C SER A 84 13.89 21.47 7.51
N THR A 85 14.12 20.78 6.39
CA THR A 85 13.41 19.53 6.07
C THR A 85 13.80 18.44 7.08
N THR A 86 12.93 17.44 7.30
CA THR A 86 13.22 16.31 8.19
C THR A 86 12.55 15.02 7.72
N GLY A 87 13.22 13.88 7.89
CA GLY A 87 12.74 12.56 7.46
C GLY A 87 12.78 12.36 5.94
N ASN A 88 11.99 11.41 5.43
CA ASN A 88 11.94 11.10 4.00
C ASN A 88 10.82 11.88 3.31
N VAL A 89 11.20 12.87 2.52
CA VAL A 89 10.31 13.91 2.02
C VAL A 89 9.96 13.73 0.55
N LEU A 90 10.78 12.97 -0.21
CA LEU A 90 10.58 12.64 -1.61
C LEU A 90 10.33 11.13 -1.80
N ASP A 91 9.59 10.76 -2.86
CA ASP A 91 9.51 9.38 -3.33
C ASP A 91 10.57 9.10 -4.42
N ALA A 92 10.72 7.83 -4.84
CA ALA A 92 11.75 7.44 -5.79
C ALA A 92 11.71 8.19 -7.15
N ALA A 93 10.53 8.63 -7.60
CA ALA A 93 10.39 9.38 -8.85
C ALA A 93 10.82 10.85 -8.66
N GLN A 94 10.45 11.42 -7.53
CA GLN A 94 10.85 12.77 -7.10
C GLN A 94 12.35 12.83 -6.82
N GLU A 95 12.90 11.82 -6.15
CA GLU A 95 14.34 11.65 -5.95
C GLU A 95 15.08 11.63 -7.29
N ALA A 96 14.65 10.77 -8.22
CA ALA A 96 15.25 10.68 -9.55
C ALA A 96 15.24 12.03 -10.27
N SER A 97 14.12 12.76 -10.23
CA SER A 97 14.02 14.11 -10.81
C SER A 97 14.97 15.10 -10.15
N PHE A 98 15.19 15.00 -8.83
CA PHE A 98 16.15 15.83 -8.12
C PHE A 98 17.62 15.49 -8.46
N GLU A 99 17.98 14.20 -8.60
CA GLU A 99 19.30 13.79 -9.07
C GLU A 99 19.57 14.36 -10.47
N ARG A 100 18.60 14.23 -11.37
CA ARG A 100 18.68 14.73 -12.74
C ARG A 100 18.80 16.26 -12.78
N TYR A 101 18.09 16.96 -11.90
CA TYR A 101 18.22 18.40 -11.72
C TYR A 101 19.65 18.81 -11.34
N ILE A 102 20.26 18.17 -10.34
CA ILE A 102 21.65 18.47 -9.96
C ILE A 102 22.63 18.09 -11.08
N GLN A 103 22.44 16.94 -11.73
CA GLN A 103 23.26 16.49 -12.87
C GLN A 103 23.21 17.42 -14.08
N SER A 104 22.07 18.09 -14.27
CA SER A 104 21.89 19.09 -15.33
C SER A 104 22.57 20.44 -15.03
N GLY A 105 23.12 20.62 -13.82
CA GLY A 105 23.80 21.83 -13.37
C GLY A 105 23.04 22.66 -12.33
N GLY A 106 22.01 22.09 -11.70
CA GLY A 106 21.20 22.75 -10.66
C GLY A 106 21.98 23.03 -9.37
N GLY A 107 21.58 24.08 -8.65
CA GLY A 107 22.15 24.44 -7.35
C GLY A 107 21.37 23.86 -6.17
N PHE A 108 22.05 23.51 -5.08
CA PHE A 108 21.43 23.04 -3.84
C PHE A 108 21.89 23.85 -2.62
N VAL A 109 20.94 24.27 -1.79
CA VAL A 109 21.20 24.88 -0.48
C VAL A 109 20.51 24.08 0.60
N GLY A 110 21.28 23.51 1.53
CA GLY A 110 20.72 22.93 2.76
C GLY A 110 20.88 23.89 3.94
N ILE A 111 19.81 24.10 4.70
CA ILE A 111 19.82 24.93 5.92
C ILE A 111 19.35 24.08 7.09
N HIS A 112 20.15 24.10 8.16
CA HIS A 112 19.89 23.47 9.45
C HIS A 112 19.55 21.98 9.31
N ALA A 113 18.26 21.63 9.43
CA ALA A 113 17.82 20.22 9.46
C ALA A 113 17.87 19.49 8.12
N ALA A 114 18.34 20.11 7.04
CA ALA A 114 18.54 19.42 5.76
C ALA A 114 19.44 18.16 5.86
N THR A 115 20.29 18.02 6.88
CA THR A 115 21.07 16.80 7.17
C THR A 115 20.31 15.73 7.97
N ASP A 116 19.13 16.06 8.49
CA ASP A 116 18.15 15.16 9.13
C ASP A 116 17.09 14.69 8.11
N THR A 117 17.46 14.62 6.82
CA THR A 117 16.56 14.34 5.68
C THR A 117 17.13 13.22 4.82
N GLU A 118 16.30 12.29 4.36
CA GLU A 118 16.64 11.19 3.42
C GLU A 118 17.86 10.33 3.83
N TYR A 119 17.83 9.78 5.05
CA TYR A 119 18.95 9.00 5.63
C TYR A 119 19.36 7.78 4.79
N ASP A 120 18.37 7.16 4.16
CA ASP A 120 18.45 5.98 3.33
C ASP A 120 18.82 6.28 1.87
N TRP A 121 19.02 7.55 1.51
CA TRP A 121 19.43 7.99 0.18
C TRP A 121 20.89 8.45 0.17
N GLY A 122 21.80 7.49 -0.03
CA GLY A 122 23.24 7.69 -0.03
C GLY A 122 23.72 8.79 -0.97
N TRP A 123 23.09 8.98 -2.14
CA TRP A 123 23.42 10.05 -3.06
C TRP A 123 23.10 11.43 -2.47
N TYR A 124 21.94 11.60 -1.80
CA TYR A 124 21.59 12.84 -1.10
C TYR A 124 22.54 13.09 0.08
N ASN A 125 22.87 12.04 0.85
CA ASN A 125 23.83 12.16 1.96
C ASN A 125 25.19 12.69 1.49
N LYS A 126 25.66 12.26 0.31
CA LYS A 126 26.87 12.81 -0.31
C LYS A 126 26.69 14.24 -0.83
N LEU A 127 25.51 14.60 -1.36
CA LEU A 127 25.16 15.97 -1.80
C LEU A 127 25.15 16.96 -0.62
N VAL A 128 24.42 16.65 0.44
CA VAL A 128 24.30 17.51 1.63
C VAL A 128 25.59 17.52 2.44
N GLY A 129 26.31 16.39 2.48
CA GLY A 129 27.68 16.27 2.98
C GLY A 129 27.82 15.75 4.40
N ALA A 130 26.71 15.49 5.12
CA ALA A 130 26.71 14.89 6.45
C ALA A 130 25.32 14.35 6.81
N GLN A 131 25.23 13.50 7.83
CA GLN A 131 23.94 13.08 8.41
C GLN A 131 23.85 13.51 9.87
N PHE A 132 22.67 13.95 10.30
CA PHE A 132 22.42 14.26 11.70
C PHE A 132 22.59 13.01 12.57
N LEU A 133 23.23 13.19 13.73
CA LEU A 133 23.44 12.15 14.74
C LEU A 133 22.70 12.50 16.04
N SER A 134 22.98 13.67 16.58
CA SER A 134 22.44 14.16 17.86
C SER A 134 22.60 15.68 17.95
N HIS A 135 22.10 16.30 19.01
CA HIS A 135 22.40 17.68 19.37
C HIS A 135 22.36 17.85 20.91
N PRO A 136 23.04 18.85 21.48
CA PRO A 136 22.93 19.15 22.90
C PRO A 136 21.55 19.72 23.25
N ALA A 137 21.22 19.75 24.55
CA ALA A 137 19.93 20.27 25.00
C ALA A 137 19.83 21.79 24.82
N GLY A 138 18.79 22.25 24.13
CA GLY A 138 18.50 23.67 23.92
C GLY A 138 19.38 24.30 22.84
N THR A 139 19.51 25.63 22.89
CA THR A 139 20.29 26.43 21.95
C THR A 139 21.46 27.11 22.67
N PRO A 140 22.60 26.42 22.86
CA PRO A 140 23.75 27.02 23.54
C PRO A 140 24.38 28.16 22.72
N GLU A 141 25.09 29.05 23.42
CA GLU A 141 26.02 29.99 22.79
C GLU A 141 27.35 29.27 22.53
N ALA A 142 27.90 29.41 21.32
CA ALA A 142 29.16 28.80 20.93
C ALA A 142 29.96 29.65 19.94
N ASP A 143 31.25 29.34 19.85
CA ASP A 143 32.20 30.02 18.97
C ASP A 143 32.30 29.31 17.61
N PHE A 144 31.75 29.93 16.57
CA PHE A 144 31.89 29.45 15.20
C PHE A 144 33.20 30.00 14.60
N ILE A 145 34.12 29.11 14.25
CA ILE A 145 35.45 29.43 13.73
C ILE A 145 35.42 29.46 12.20
N ILE A 146 35.66 30.64 11.62
CA ILE A 146 35.72 30.84 10.17
C ILE A 146 37.05 30.34 9.63
N LYS A 147 37.03 29.23 8.87
CA LYS A 147 38.22 28.57 8.32
C LYS A 147 38.68 29.19 7.00
N ASP A 148 37.74 29.61 6.15
CA ASP A 148 38.01 30.26 4.88
C ASP A 148 37.23 31.58 4.79
N LYS A 149 37.93 32.70 4.59
CA LYS A 149 37.35 34.05 4.40
C LYS A 149 37.37 34.51 2.94
N SER A 150 37.69 33.62 1.99
CA SER A 150 37.71 33.95 0.56
C SER A 150 36.38 33.63 -0.14
N HIS A 151 35.60 32.70 0.42
CA HIS A 151 34.32 32.28 -0.14
C HIS A 151 33.22 33.34 0.07
N PRO A 152 32.28 33.56 -0.88
CA PRO A 152 31.22 34.57 -0.75
C PRO A 152 30.35 34.44 0.52
N ALA A 153 30.16 33.22 1.01
CA ALA A 153 29.41 32.95 2.25
C ALA A 153 30.14 33.42 3.52
N THR A 154 31.44 33.72 3.46
CA THR A 154 32.24 34.06 4.65
C THR A 154 33.14 35.28 4.46
N SER A 155 33.25 35.82 3.24
CA SER A 155 34.18 36.91 2.92
C SER A 155 33.87 38.25 3.58
N PHE A 156 32.67 38.40 4.13
CA PHE A 156 32.25 39.60 4.87
C PHE A 156 32.59 39.53 6.37
N PHE A 157 33.03 38.38 6.89
CA PHE A 157 33.49 38.27 8.28
C PHE A 157 34.83 38.97 8.45
N THR A 158 34.86 39.95 9.35
CA THR A 158 36.09 40.65 9.75
C THR A 158 36.85 39.82 10.78
N ASP A 159 36.16 39.33 11.81
CA ASP A 159 36.71 38.44 12.84
C ASP A 159 36.75 36.97 12.38
N SER A 160 37.64 36.18 12.98
CA SER A 160 37.74 34.73 12.69
C SER A 160 36.85 33.88 13.58
N ILE A 161 36.20 34.51 14.56
CA ILE A 161 35.27 33.89 15.50
C ILE A 161 33.93 34.62 15.35
N TRP A 162 32.87 33.85 15.18
CA TRP A 162 31.50 34.32 15.11
C TRP A 162 30.72 33.71 16.27
N HIS A 163 30.47 34.52 17.29
CA HIS A 163 29.72 34.11 18.48
C HIS A 163 28.23 34.01 18.13
N ARG A 164 27.61 32.85 18.37
CA ARG A 164 26.20 32.61 18.04
C ARG A 164 25.50 31.75 19.08
N THR A 165 24.19 31.96 19.20
CA THR A 165 23.27 31.04 19.87
C THR A 165 22.46 30.27 18.82
N ASP A 166 22.59 28.95 18.79
CA ASP A 166 21.89 28.08 17.84
C ASP A 166 21.76 26.65 18.38
N GLU A 167 21.05 25.76 17.69
CA GLU A 167 21.08 24.32 17.95
C GLU A 167 22.26 23.68 17.20
N LEU A 168 23.17 23.02 17.92
CA LEU A 168 24.44 22.55 17.37
C LEU A 168 24.38 21.07 17.01
N TYR A 169 24.25 20.76 15.72
CA TYR A 169 24.15 19.38 15.25
C TYR A 169 25.48 18.65 15.35
N ASN A 170 25.46 17.48 15.98
CA ASN A 170 26.49 16.48 15.85
C ASN A 170 26.22 15.64 14.60
N PHE A 171 27.26 15.27 13.87
CA PHE A 171 27.15 14.58 12.59
C PHE A 171 27.75 13.17 12.61
N LYS A 172 27.11 12.25 11.88
CA LYS A 172 27.66 10.95 11.45
C LYS A 172 27.87 10.95 9.94
N ASN A 173 28.68 10.02 9.43
CA ASN A 173 28.90 9.81 7.98
C ASN A 173 29.27 11.10 7.22
N PHE A 174 30.15 11.91 7.80
CA PHE A 174 30.61 13.17 7.19
C PHE A 174 31.38 12.91 5.90
N ASN A 175 31.07 13.66 4.84
CA ASN A 175 31.77 13.59 3.57
C ASN A 175 33.07 14.40 3.63
N GLU A 176 34.22 13.72 3.64
CA GLU A 176 35.53 14.37 3.72
C GLU A 176 35.91 15.19 2.47
N ASP A 177 35.22 15.00 1.34
CA ASP A 177 35.52 15.70 0.08
C ASP A 177 34.94 17.13 0.02
N VAL A 178 34.19 17.57 1.05
CA VAL A 178 33.60 18.92 1.08
C VAL A 178 34.62 19.99 1.50
N ASN A 179 34.40 21.23 1.07
CA ASN A 179 35.21 22.38 1.48
C ASN A 179 34.59 23.06 2.70
N VAL A 180 35.15 22.82 3.88
CA VAL A 180 34.64 23.37 5.15
C VAL A 180 34.95 24.87 5.26
N LEU A 181 33.90 25.66 5.49
CA LEU A 181 33.96 27.12 5.66
C LEU A 181 33.98 27.54 7.12
N VAL A 182 33.22 26.82 7.95
CA VAL A 182 33.00 27.14 9.36
C VAL A 182 33.02 25.85 10.17
N THR A 183 33.70 25.86 11.32
CA THR A 183 33.57 24.82 12.36
C THR A 183 33.04 25.44 13.65
N VAL A 184 32.60 24.65 14.62
CA VAL A 184 32.35 25.12 16.00
C VAL A 184 33.48 24.66 16.93
N ASP A 185 33.75 25.42 17.98
CA ASP A 185 34.66 25.04 19.07
C ASP A 185 33.88 24.35 20.20
N GLU A 186 34.00 23.03 20.31
CA GLU A 186 33.33 22.23 21.35
C GLU A 186 33.77 22.59 22.78
N SER A 187 34.88 23.31 22.98
CA SER A 187 35.26 23.77 24.34
C SER A 187 34.40 24.93 24.85
N THR A 188 33.56 25.52 23.99
CA THR A 188 32.71 26.67 24.31
C THR A 188 31.28 26.30 24.70
N TYR A 189 30.89 25.03 24.55
CA TYR A 189 29.57 24.51 24.94
C TYR A 189 29.65 23.07 25.45
N GLU A 190 28.55 22.52 25.97
CA GLU A 190 28.48 21.12 26.41
C GLU A 190 27.66 20.26 25.44
N GLY A 191 28.11 19.02 25.18
CA GLY A 191 27.38 18.02 24.39
C GLY A 191 27.79 17.88 22.91
N GLY A 192 28.97 18.39 22.53
CA GLY A 192 29.60 18.07 21.24
C GLY A 192 30.12 16.63 21.18
N GLU A 193 30.01 16.00 20.01
CA GLU A 193 30.43 14.60 19.76
C GLU A 193 31.36 14.44 18.53
N ASN A 194 31.75 15.52 17.86
CA ASN A 194 32.62 15.50 16.67
C ASN A 194 34.09 15.87 16.97
N GLY A 195 34.39 16.36 18.17
CA GLY A 195 35.74 16.63 18.67
C GLY A 195 36.35 17.92 18.15
N ASP A 196 37.69 17.98 18.07
CA ASP A 196 38.46 19.20 17.71
C ASP A 196 38.15 19.74 16.28
N TYR A 197 37.49 18.93 15.44
CA TYR A 197 37.10 19.29 14.10
C TYR A 197 35.61 19.02 13.89
N HIS A 198 34.79 20.03 14.18
CA HIS A 198 33.33 19.97 14.07
C HIS A 198 32.80 20.93 12.99
N PRO A 199 32.65 20.48 11.72
CA PRO A 199 32.14 21.31 10.62
C PRO A 199 30.70 21.77 10.85
N MET A 200 30.42 23.04 10.52
CA MET A 200 29.10 23.67 10.64
C MET A 200 28.62 24.35 9.36
N ALA A 201 29.51 24.62 8.40
CA ALA A 201 29.12 25.05 7.05
C ALA A 201 30.17 24.65 6.03
N TRP A 202 29.76 24.24 4.83
CA TRP A 202 30.64 23.78 3.76
C TRP A 202 30.03 23.94 2.37
N TYR A 203 30.87 23.78 1.34
CA TYR A 203 30.46 23.81 -0.06
C TYR A 203 31.26 22.84 -0.91
N HIS A 204 30.71 22.45 -2.05
CA HIS A 204 31.40 21.65 -3.07
C HIS A 204 30.67 21.67 -4.42
N GLU A 205 31.31 21.12 -5.44
CA GLU A 205 30.63 20.72 -6.67
C GLU A 205 30.27 19.23 -6.54
N PHE A 206 29.05 18.86 -6.90
CA PHE A 206 28.57 17.50 -6.72
C PHE A 206 27.73 17.05 -7.91
N ASP A 207 28.12 15.93 -8.51
CA ASP A 207 27.44 15.25 -9.63
C ASP A 207 27.03 16.14 -10.82
N GLY A 208 27.71 17.28 -11.04
CA GLY A 208 27.42 18.23 -12.12
C GLY A 208 26.86 19.58 -11.64
N GLY A 209 26.34 19.64 -10.41
CA GLY A 209 25.80 20.85 -9.79
C GLY A 209 26.69 21.42 -8.68
N ARG A 210 26.15 22.39 -7.93
CA ARG A 210 26.83 23.04 -6.79
C ARG A 210 26.00 22.93 -5.53
N ALA A 211 26.64 22.60 -4.42
CA ALA A 211 25.99 22.49 -3.12
C ALA A 211 26.65 23.39 -2.08
N PHE A 212 25.81 23.99 -1.24
CA PHE A 212 26.20 24.73 -0.04
C PHE A 212 25.31 24.28 1.11
N TYR A 213 25.90 24.08 2.29
CA TYR A 213 25.18 23.72 3.51
C TYR A 213 25.63 24.57 4.70
N THR A 214 24.67 24.91 5.57
CA THR A 214 24.90 25.50 6.89
C THR A 214 24.05 24.79 7.93
N ALA A 215 24.66 24.36 9.04
CA ALA A 215 23.98 23.74 10.18
C ALA A 215 23.23 24.76 11.05
N ALA A 216 23.60 26.04 10.98
CA ALA A 216 22.91 27.12 11.66
C ALA A 216 21.53 27.44 11.03
N GLY A 217 20.66 28.11 11.80
CA GLY A 217 19.33 28.52 11.35
C GLY A 217 18.18 27.83 12.08
N HIS A 218 18.41 27.24 13.26
CA HIS A 218 17.36 26.66 14.08
C HIS A 218 16.37 27.71 14.60
N THR A 219 16.90 28.87 15.02
CA THR A 219 16.16 29.90 15.75
C THR A 219 15.51 30.94 14.83
N ASP A 220 14.39 31.54 15.27
CA ASP A 220 13.76 32.67 14.58
C ASP A 220 14.72 33.87 14.47
N GLU A 221 15.51 34.09 15.54
CA GLU A 221 16.46 35.18 15.65
C GLU A 221 17.53 35.14 14.55
N SER A 222 17.96 33.94 14.13
CA SER A 222 18.94 33.77 13.06
C SER A 222 18.50 34.48 11.78
N TYR A 223 17.21 34.43 11.45
CA TYR A 223 16.64 35.03 10.25
C TYR A 223 16.44 36.55 10.33
N THR A 224 16.82 37.17 11.44
CA THR A 224 16.92 38.63 11.59
C THR A 224 18.36 39.13 11.75
N GLU A 225 19.31 38.21 11.91
CA GLU A 225 20.70 38.55 12.16
C GLU A 225 21.47 38.84 10.86
N GLU A 226 22.13 39.99 10.80
CA GLU A 226 22.81 40.47 9.60
C GLU A 226 23.91 39.53 9.09
N LEU A 227 24.74 38.98 9.98
CA LEU A 227 25.85 38.10 9.57
C LEU A 227 25.35 36.76 9.04
N PHE A 228 24.30 36.20 9.66
CA PHE A 228 23.69 34.95 9.19
C PHE A 228 23.00 35.14 7.83
N LEU A 229 22.25 36.23 7.64
CA LEU A 229 21.61 36.52 6.35
C LEU A 229 22.64 36.73 5.23
N LYS A 230 23.77 37.38 5.52
CA LYS A 230 24.89 37.49 4.57
C LYS A 230 25.53 36.14 4.27
N HIS A 231 25.63 35.25 5.25
CA HIS A 231 26.17 33.90 5.10
C HIS A 231 25.32 33.08 4.13
N VAL A 232 24.00 33.03 4.38
CA VAL A 232 23.03 32.34 3.53
C VAL A 232 23.02 32.95 2.12
N LEU A 233 23.00 34.28 1.99
CA LEU A 233 23.04 34.95 0.69
C LEU A 233 24.32 34.62 -0.10
N GLY A 234 25.48 34.58 0.56
CA GLY A 234 26.74 34.21 -0.08
C GLY A 234 26.76 32.75 -0.56
N GLY A 235 26.16 31.84 0.21
CA GLY A 235 25.93 30.45 -0.20
C GLY A 235 25.00 30.34 -1.41
N ILE A 236 23.86 31.04 -1.39
CA ILE A 236 22.92 31.15 -2.52
C ILE A 236 23.62 31.65 -3.78
N ASN A 237 24.41 32.72 -3.68
CA ASN A 237 25.15 33.27 -4.81
C ASN A 237 26.18 32.29 -5.39
N TYR A 238 26.85 31.51 -4.53
CA TYR A 238 27.78 30.47 -4.99
C TYR A 238 27.07 29.41 -5.83
N VAL A 239 25.91 28.90 -5.37
CA VAL A 239 25.19 27.82 -6.05
C VAL A 239 24.47 28.29 -7.32
N ILE A 240 23.92 29.51 -7.35
CA ILE A 240 23.38 30.10 -8.59
C ILE A 240 24.48 30.25 -9.65
N GLY A 241 25.70 30.60 -9.22
CA GLY A 241 26.84 30.77 -10.09
C GLY A 241 26.57 31.77 -11.23
N LYS A 242 26.67 31.29 -12.47
CA LYS A 242 26.43 32.12 -13.67
C LYS A 242 24.96 32.16 -14.12
N ASN A 243 24.06 31.45 -13.44
CA ASN A 243 22.65 31.26 -13.83
C ASN A 243 22.50 30.70 -15.25
N LEU A 244 23.15 29.58 -15.52
CA LEU A 244 23.08 28.89 -16.82
C LEU A 244 21.76 28.12 -16.95
N GLU A 245 21.33 27.88 -18.19
CA GLU A 245 20.27 26.93 -18.50
C GLU A 245 20.72 25.51 -18.12
N LEU A 246 19.79 24.73 -17.57
CA LEU A 246 20.03 23.34 -17.20
C LEU A 246 20.15 22.46 -18.45
N ASP A 247 21.12 21.56 -18.44
CA ASP A 247 21.38 20.63 -19.54
C ASP A 247 20.99 19.20 -19.12
N TYR A 248 19.70 18.90 -19.21
CA TYR A 248 19.16 17.57 -18.88
C TYR A 248 19.71 16.44 -19.78
N ALA A 249 20.38 16.75 -20.89
CA ALA A 249 21.07 15.72 -21.68
C ALA A 249 22.29 15.13 -20.95
N LYS A 250 22.78 15.78 -19.88
CA LYS A 250 23.83 15.25 -18.99
C LYS A 250 23.29 14.37 -17.87
N ALA A 251 21.98 14.41 -17.63
CA ALA A 251 21.38 13.63 -16.57
C ALA A 251 21.50 12.13 -16.88
N LYS A 252 22.04 11.38 -15.92
CA LYS A 252 22.28 9.93 -16.00
C LYS A 252 21.30 9.12 -15.18
N SER A 253 20.70 9.74 -14.15
CA SER A 253 19.68 9.09 -13.33
C SER A 253 18.42 8.84 -14.15
N GLN A 254 17.87 7.64 -14.00
CA GLN A 254 16.67 7.18 -14.66
C GLN A 254 15.48 7.33 -13.71
N VAL A 255 14.30 7.62 -14.26
CA VAL A 255 13.05 7.69 -13.48
C VAL A 255 12.50 6.27 -13.30
N PRO A 256 12.05 5.87 -12.10
CA PRO A 256 11.42 4.59 -11.88
C PRO A 256 10.19 4.39 -12.76
N PRO A 257 9.96 3.18 -13.30
CA PRO A 257 8.70 2.85 -13.94
C PRO A 257 7.54 2.97 -12.97
N GLU A 258 6.40 3.42 -13.49
CA GLU A 258 5.16 3.49 -12.71
C GLU A 258 4.74 2.11 -12.19
N ALA A 259 4.25 2.05 -10.95
CA ALA A 259 3.86 0.79 -10.30
C ALA A 259 2.76 0.03 -11.06
N ASN A 260 1.85 0.76 -11.72
CA ASN A 260 0.79 0.21 -12.55
C ASN A 260 1.29 -0.38 -13.89
N ARG A 261 2.60 -0.35 -14.18
CA ARG A 261 3.20 -1.10 -15.30
C ARG A 261 3.52 -2.54 -14.95
N PHE A 262 3.43 -2.92 -13.68
CA PHE A 262 3.63 -4.29 -13.24
C PHE A 262 2.27 -4.97 -13.03
N SER A 263 2.15 -6.20 -13.49
CA SER A 263 0.95 -7.02 -13.30
C SER A 263 1.35 -8.43 -12.88
N LYS A 264 0.58 -9.02 -11.96
CA LYS A 264 0.79 -10.40 -11.51
C LYS A 264 0.00 -11.33 -12.43
N VAL A 265 0.69 -12.19 -13.18
CA VAL A 265 0.05 -13.25 -13.96
C VAL A 265 0.09 -14.55 -13.16
N THR A 266 -1.07 -14.96 -12.67
CA THR A 266 -1.22 -16.20 -11.88
C THR A 266 -1.20 -17.42 -12.80
N LEU A 267 -0.27 -18.35 -12.53
CA LEU A 267 -0.13 -19.61 -13.26
C LEU A 267 -0.86 -20.77 -12.56
N SER A 268 -0.79 -20.82 -11.23
CA SER A 268 -1.44 -21.84 -10.41
C SER A 268 -1.74 -21.31 -9.01
N THR A 269 -2.81 -21.80 -8.38
CA THR A 269 -3.23 -21.42 -7.02
C THR A 269 -3.80 -22.62 -6.27
N GLY A 270 -3.43 -22.75 -4.99
CA GLY A 270 -3.92 -23.78 -4.08
C GLY A 270 -3.43 -25.20 -4.37
N GLN A 271 -2.43 -25.37 -5.25
CA GLN A 271 -1.93 -26.68 -5.66
C GLN A 271 -0.66 -27.12 -4.91
N PHE A 272 -0.01 -26.22 -4.16
CA PHE A 272 1.25 -26.53 -3.48
C PHE A 272 1.05 -26.74 -1.97
N TYR A 273 1.82 -27.68 -1.42
CA TYR A 273 1.83 -28.03 0.00
C TYR A 273 3.24 -27.87 0.56
N GLU A 274 3.46 -26.77 1.27
CA GLU A 274 4.76 -26.36 1.82
C GLU A 274 5.85 -26.23 0.72
N PRO A 275 5.62 -25.44 -0.35
CA PRO A 275 6.63 -25.22 -1.38
C PRO A 275 7.87 -24.54 -0.78
N THR A 276 9.04 -24.89 -1.29
CA THR A 276 10.32 -24.33 -0.81
C THR A 276 11.00 -23.53 -1.90
N GLU A 277 11.55 -24.17 -2.94
CA GLU A 277 12.32 -23.50 -3.99
C GLU A 277 11.85 -23.98 -5.38
N MET A 278 12.01 -23.15 -6.41
CA MET A 278 11.64 -23.47 -7.79
C MET A 278 12.82 -23.37 -8.76
N THR A 279 12.65 -23.97 -9.94
CA THR A 279 13.51 -23.73 -11.10
C THR A 279 12.69 -23.59 -12.38
N VAL A 280 12.92 -22.53 -13.16
CA VAL A 280 12.19 -22.22 -14.41
C VAL A 280 12.96 -22.62 -15.66
N PHE A 281 12.34 -23.36 -16.58
CA PHE A 281 12.94 -23.82 -17.84
C PHE A 281 12.72 -22.86 -19.01
N SER A 282 13.45 -23.05 -20.11
CA SER A 282 13.36 -22.20 -21.31
C SER A 282 12.03 -22.33 -22.07
N ASN A 283 11.28 -23.40 -21.83
CA ASN A 283 9.91 -23.58 -22.33
C ASN A 283 8.85 -23.04 -21.34
N ASN A 284 9.28 -22.33 -20.29
CA ASN A 284 8.45 -21.79 -19.20
C ASN A 284 7.80 -22.82 -18.27
N ASP A 285 8.15 -24.10 -18.41
CA ASP A 285 7.83 -25.08 -17.38
C ASP A 285 8.56 -24.72 -16.08
N VAL A 286 7.99 -25.13 -14.94
CA VAL A 286 8.55 -24.85 -13.62
C VAL A 286 8.55 -26.11 -12.78
N LEU A 287 9.71 -26.49 -12.25
CA LEU A 287 9.76 -27.46 -11.16
C LEU A 287 9.68 -26.73 -9.82
N VAL A 288 8.89 -27.25 -8.91
CA VAL A 288 8.69 -26.73 -7.55
C VAL A 288 8.99 -27.84 -6.56
N ALA A 289 9.95 -27.62 -5.65
CA ALA A 289 10.19 -28.50 -4.53
C ALA A 289 9.18 -28.22 -3.41
N GLN A 290 8.72 -29.28 -2.76
CA GLN A 290 7.93 -29.22 -1.55
C GLN A 290 8.70 -29.83 -0.40
N ARG A 291 8.63 -29.19 0.77
CA ARG A 291 9.38 -29.60 1.96
C ARG A 291 9.15 -31.07 2.31
N ARG A 292 7.95 -31.60 2.06
CA ARG A 292 7.56 -32.97 2.46
C ARG A 292 8.10 -34.08 1.56
N GLY A 293 8.82 -33.76 0.49
CA GLY A 293 9.51 -34.73 -0.38
C GLY A 293 9.04 -34.73 -1.82
N GLU A 294 7.93 -34.06 -2.16
CA GLU A 294 7.43 -34.00 -3.53
C GLU A 294 8.24 -32.99 -4.38
N ILE A 295 8.43 -33.33 -5.65
CA ILE A 295 8.82 -32.38 -6.69
C ILE A 295 7.68 -32.31 -7.71
N MET A 296 7.13 -31.12 -7.87
CA MET A 296 6.00 -30.81 -8.74
C MET A 296 6.48 -30.16 -10.04
N LEU A 297 5.78 -30.41 -11.14
CA LEU A 297 5.96 -29.78 -12.43
C LEU A 297 4.70 -28.97 -12.76
N TYR A 298 4.86 -27.68 -12.99
CA TYR A 298 3.91 -26.87 -13.75
C TYR A 298 4.31 -26.89 -15.23
N SER A 299 3.39 -27.35 -16.09
CA SER A 299 3.56 -27.34 -17.54
C SER A 299 2.96 -26.08 -18.13
N ALA A 300 3.77 -25.27 -18.83
CA ALA A 300 3.27 -24.06 -19.47
C ALA A 300 2.35 -24.35 -20.68
N GLU A 301 2.55 -25.51 -21.34
CA GLU A 301 1.73 -25.94 -22.48
C GLU A 301 0.33 -26.36 -22.06
N THR A 302 0.22 -27.17 -20.99
CA THR A 302 -1.06 -27.73 -20.53
C THR A 302 -1.70 -26.93 -19.41
N GLN A 303 -0.92 -26.05 -18.75
CA GLN A 303 -1.32 -25.29 -17.55
C GLN A 303 -1.68 -26.20 -16.36
N GLU A 304 -1.14 -27.41 -16.32
CA GLU A 304 -1.38 -28.40 -15.27
C GLU A 304 -0.20 -28.50 -14.30
N VAL A 305 -0.51 -28.79 -13.03
CA VAL A 305 0.48 -29.12 -11.99
C VAL A 305 0.44 -30.62 -11.74
N THR A 306 1.59 -31.29 -11.84
CA THR A 306 1.71 -32.74 -11.65
C THR A 306 2.92 -33.10 -10.80
N GLN A 307 2.86 -34.17 -10.00
CA GLN A 307 4.02 -34.65 -9.25
C GLN A 307 4.90 -35.50 -10.17
N VAL A 308 6.20 -35.19 -10.25
CA VAL A 308 7.17 -35.90 -11.10
C VAL A 308 8.20 -36.71 -10.31
N ALA A 309 8.43 -36.38 -9.03
CA ALA A 309 9.28 -37.17 -8.14
C ALA A 309 8.82 -37.11 -6.68
N PHE A 310 9.33 -38.04 -5.87
CA PHE A 310 9.15 -38.10 -4.43
C PHE A 310 10.42 -38.62 -3.75
N LEU A 311 10.97 -37.84 -2.82
CA LEU A 311 12.11 -38.22 -1.98
C LEU A 311 11.62 -38.57 -0.57
N ASP A 312 12.16 -39.66 -0.01
CA ASP A 312 11.92 -40.00 1.40
C ASP A 312 12.75 -39.09 2.32
N VAL A 313 12.08 -38.12 2.94
CA VAL A 313 12.72 -37.06 3.72
C VAL A 313 12.22 -36.97 5.16
N TYR A 314 13.16 -36.63 6.05
CA TYR A 314 12.86 -36.21 7.41
C TYR A 314 12.23 -34.81 7.38
N HIS A 315 10.92 -34.75 7.57
CA HIS A 315 10.12 -33.51 7.54
C HIS A 315 9.30 -33.28 8.82
N LYS A 316 9.48 -34.13 9.84
CA LYS A 316 8.84 -34.05 11.15
C LYS A 316 9.73 -34.72 12.20
N THR A 317 9.69 -34.23 13.43
CA THR A 317 10.37 -34.88 14.55
C THR A 317 9.78 -36.26 14.82
N LEU A 318 10.66 -37.22 15.13
CA LEU A 318 10.29 -38.60 15.42
C LEU A 318 10.11 -38.81 16.92
N GLU A 319 10.95 -38.17 17.73
CA GLU A 319 11.06 -38.43 19.17
C GLU A 319 10.66 -37.24 20.05
N THR A 320 10.52 -36.04 19.47
CA THR A 320 10.21 -34.80 20.21
C THR A 320 8.83 -34.22 19.85
N PRO A 321 7.78 -34.55 20.62
CA PRO A 321 6.42 -34.08 20.34
C PRO A 321 6.30 -32.56 20.37
N GLY A 322 5.56 -31.99 19.40
CA GLY A 322 5.23 -30.56 19.36
C GLY A 322 6.36 -29.65 18.87
N VAL A 323 7.43 -30.23 18.30
CA VAL A 323 8.49 -29.49 17.61
C VAL A 323 8.31 -29.70 16.12
N ASN A 324 8.14 -28.63 15.35
CA ASN A 324 8.14 -28.71 13.90
C ASN A 324 9.57 -28.85 13.40
N ALA A 325 9.77 -29.67 12.37
CA ALA A 325 11.03 -29.77 11.65
C ALA A 325 10.94 -28.88 10.40
N GLU A 326 11.92 -28.00 10.20
CA GLU A 326 12.03 -27.18 8.98
C GLU A 326 12.68 -27.97 7.83
N GLU A 327 13.26 -29.14 8.16
CA GLU A 327 13.92 -29.99 7.20
C GLU A 327 12.93 -30.72 6.29
N GLY A 328 13.47 -31.29 5.22
CA GLY A 328 12.70 -31.78 4.10
C GLY A 328 13.51 -31.66 2.81
N ILE A 329 12.85 -31.32 1.70
CA ILE A 329 13.55 -30.71 0.55
C ILE A 329 13.64 -29.21 0.80
N MET A 330 14.87 -28.70 0.94
CA MET A 330 15.13 -27.30 1.28
C MET A 330 15.49 -26.47 0.05
N GLY A 331 16.12 -27.10 -0.96
CA GLY A 331 16.47 -26.43 -2.19
C GLY A 331 16.46 -27.28 -3.45
N LEU A 332 16.32 -26.60 -4.58
CA LEU A 332 16.12 -27.12 -5.92
C LEU A 332 16.69 -26.12 -6.94
N GLN A 333 17.59 -26.56 -7.81
CA GLN A 333 18.05 -25.71 -8.91
C GLN A 333 18.52 -26.53 -10.11
N LYS A 334 18.19 -26.09 -11.32
CA LYS A 334 18.71 -26.70 -12.56
C LYS A 334 20.18 -26.34 -12.76
N ASP A 335 20.93 -27.24 -13.39
CA ASP A 335 22.29 -26.92 -13.84
C ASP A 335 22.26 -25.78 -14.89
N PRO A 336 23.22 -24.83 -14.89
CA PRO A 336 23.29 -23.80 -15.93
C PRO A 336 23.37 -24.37 -17.35
N ASN A 337 23.93 -25.58 -17.52
CA ASN A 337 24.00 -26.30 -18.79
C ASN A 337 22.91 -27.38 -18.91
N TYR A 338 21.77 -27.21 -18.22
CA TYR A 338 20.65 -28.16 -18.23
C TYR A 338 20.21 -28.58 -19.64
N ALA A 339 20.19 -27.65 -20.60
CA ALA A 339 19.82 -27.94 -21.99
C ALA A 339 20.68 -29.04 -22.64
N GLU A 340 21.91 -29.25 -22.13
CA GLU A 340 22.83 -30.28 -22.61
C GLU A 340 22.87 -31.48 -21.67
N ASN A 341 22.98 -31.23 -20.36
CA ASN A 341 23.27 -32.28 -19.38
C ASN A 341 22.01 -32.82 -18.67
N ASN A 342 20.90 -32.09 -18.63
CA ASN A 342 19.65 -32.46 -17.98
C ASN A 342 19.76 -32.68 -16.45
N TRP A 343 20.74 -32.06 -15.76
CA TRP A 343 20.94 -32.20 -14.32
C TRP A 343 20.09 -31.22 -13.51
N ILE A 344 19.43 -31.73 -12.46
CA ILE A 344 18.72 -30.96 -11.42
C ILE A 344 19.38 -31.26 -10.08
N TYR A 345 19.77 -30.22 -9.34
CA TYR A 345 20.34 -30.31 -8.01
C TYR A 345 19.23 -30.21 -6.96
N VAL A 346 19.34 -31.02 -5.92
CA VAL A 346 18.39 -31.07 -4.81
C VAL A 346 19.18 -31.09 -3.52
N TYR A 347 18.84 -30.20 -2.58
CA TYR A 347 19.37 -30.21 -1.23
C TYR A 347 18.26 -30.64 -0.27
N TYR A 348 18.44 -31.80 0.36
CA TYR A 348 17.37 -32.45 1.10
C TYR A 348 17.87 -33.17 2.36
N ALA A 349 16.95 -33.45 3.27
CA ALA A 349 17.17 -34.15 4.51
C ALA A 349 16.69 -35.61 4.39
N PRO A 350 17.54 -36.57 3.96
CA PRO A 350 17.13 -37.97 3.82
C PRO A 350 16.61 -38.55 5.14
N SER A 351 15.56 -39.36 5.07
CA SER A 351 15.17 -40.24 6.17
C SER A 351 16.26 -41.29 6.43
N GLY A 352 16.46 -41.67 7.70
CA GLY A 352 17.37 -42.75 8.09
C GLY A 352 18.18 -42.47 9.35
N ASP A 353 19.15 -43.35 9.63
CA ASP A 353 19.93 -43.31 10.88
C ASP A 353 21.01 -42.21 10.90
N LYS A 354 21.41 -41.70 9.72
CA LYS A 354 22.39 -40.63 9.61
C LYS A 354 21.71 -39.27 9.64
N TRP A 355 22.12 -38.42 10.58
CA TRP A 355 21.63 -37.05 10.66
C TRP A 355 22.46 -36.11 9.79
N VAL A 356 22.14 -36.11 8.50
CA VAL A 356 22.79 -35.26 7.49
C VAL A 356 21.76 -34.57 6.62
N ASN A 357 22.11 -33.40 6.12
CA ASN A 357 21.49 -32.78 4.95
C ASN A 357 22.40 -33.04 3.75
N ARG A 358 21.82 -33.36 2.60
CA ARG A 358 22.55 -33.90 1.44
C ARG A 358 22.28 -33.06 0.20
N LEU A 359 23.36 -32.67 -0.47
CA LEU A 359 23.33 -32.14 -1.83
C LEU A 359 23.52 -33.32 -2.80
N SER A 360 22.52 -33.55 -3.63
CA SER A 360 22.58 -34.52 -4.73
C SER A 360 22.15 -33.87 -6.04
N ARG A 361 22.36 -34.56 -7.16
CA ARG A 361 21.73 -34.23 -8.44
C ARG A 361 21.13 -35.45 -9.13
N PHE A 362 20.14 -35.20 -9.97
CA PHE A 362 19.34 -36.19 -10.69
C PHE A 362 19.11 -35.75 -12.14
N LYS A 363 18.96 -36.70 -13.06
CA LYS A 363 18.57 -36.42 -14.43
C LYS A 363 17.06 -36.19 -14.50
N TYR A 364 16.67 -35.09 -15.12
CA TYR A 364 15.27 -34.79 -15.43
C TYR A 364 15.15 -34.41 -16.90
N LYS A 365 14.32 -35.11 -17.66
CA LYS A 365 14.12 -34.83 -19.09
C LYS A 365 12.75 -35.31 -19.56
N ASP A 366 12.10 -34.52 -20.41
CA ASP A 366 10.82 -34.89 -21.07
C ASP A 366 9.74 -35.33 -20.05
N GLY A 367 9.66 -34.63 -18.91
CA GLY A 367 8.74 -34.96 -17.81
C GLY A 367 9.16 -36.14 -16.92
N ASN A 368 10.26 -36.83 -17.22
CA ASN A 368 10.76 -37.97 -16.44
C ASN A 368 11.89 -37.56 -15.50
N PHE A 369 11.68 -37.72 -14.20
CA PHE A 369 12.68 -37.50 -13.14
C PHE A 369 13.30 -38.84 -12.75
N ASP A 370 14.53 -39.10 -13.16
CA ASP A 370 15.20 -40.39 -12.99
C ASP A 370 15.85 -40.50 -11.59
N MET A 371 15.14 -41.13 -10.66
CA MET A 371 15.61 -41.33 -9.29
C MET A 371 16.86 -42.24 -9.20
N ASP A 372 17.07 -43.14 -10.17
CA ASP A 372 18.23 -44.06 -10.17
C ASP A 372 19.53 -43.35 -10.60
N SER A 373 19.41 -42.14 -11.16
CA SER A 373 20.55 -41.33 -11.61
C SER A 373 21.23 -40.52 -10.51
N GLU A 374 20.82 -40.69 -9.25
CA GLU A 374 21.33 -39.90 -8.12
C GLU A 374 22.87 -39.91 -8.05
N GLN A 375 23.44 -38.71 -8.00
CA GLN A 375 24.83 -38.50 -7.61
C GLN A 375 24.88 -37.66 -6.34
N VAL A 376 25.37 -38.26 -5.25
CA VAL A 376 25.60 -37.58 -3.97
C VAL A 376 26.88 -36.78 -4.04
N ILE A 377 26.80 -35.47 -3.80
CA ILE A 377 27.91 -34.53 -3.97
C ILE A 377 28.52 -34.17 -2.61
N LEU A 378 27.68 -33.77 -1.65
CA LEU A 378 28.12 -33.28 -0.34
C LEU A 378 27.11 -33.65 0.74
N GLU A 379 27.61 -34.10 1.91
CA GLU A 379 26.82 -34.27 3.13
C GLU A 379 27.24 -33.23 4.17
N VAL A 380 26.26 -32.54 4.75
CA VAL A 380 26.41 -31.58 5.85
C VAL A 380 25.82 -32.22 7.09
N ASP A 381 26.64 -32.42 8.11
CA ASP A 381 26.17 -32.93 9.40
C ASP A 381 25.07 -32.03 9.96
N SER A 382 24.02 -32.64 10.50
CA SER A 382 22.90 -31.94 11.13
C SER A 382 22.52 -32.64 12.43
N GLN A 383 21.83 -31.93 13.31
CA GLN A 383 21.23 -32.49 14.50
C GLN A 383 19.72 -32.47 14.31
N ARG A 384 19.08 -33.64 14.49
CA ARG A 384 17.63 -33.83 14.40
C ARG A 384 17.00 -33.67 15.77
N GLU A 385 15.67 -33.55 15.83
CA GLU A 385 14.90 -33.43 17.08
C GLU A 385 14.97 -32.06 17.77
N ILE A 386 15.53 -31.04 17.12
CA ILE A 386 15.35 -29.63 17.49
C ILE A 386 14.88 -28.84 16.28
N CYS A 387 14.27 -27.68 16.55
CA CYS A 387 14.16 -26.60 15.59
C CYS A 387 15.29 -25.57 15.92
N CYS A 388 15.96 -24.92 14.97
CA CYS A 388 15.53 -24.54 13.62
C CYS A 388 16.76 -24.26 12.70
N HIS A 389 16.52 -23.57 11.58
CA HIS A 389 17.50 -22.94 10.67
C HIS A 389 18.23 -23.91 9.77
N THR A 390 17.62 -24.16 8.62
CA THR A 390 18.15 -25.08 7.62
C THR A 390 18.96 -24.40 6.54
N GLY A 391 18.69 -23.13 6.24
CA GLY A 391 19.09 -22.52 4.98
C GLY A 391 18.59 -23.37 3.81
N GLY A 392 19.51 -23.74 2.93
CA GLY A 392 19.35 -24.82 1.97
C GLY A 392 19.04 -24.39 0.54
N SER A 393 19.09 -23.10 0.25
CA SER A 393 18.93 -22.57 -1.11
C SER A 393 20.17 -22.87 -1.97
N ILE A 394 19.93 -23.15 -3.25
CA ILE A 394 20.96 -23.48 -4.24
C ILE A 394 20.96 -22.40 -5.32
N ALA A 395 22.11 -21.77 -5.54
CA ALA A 395 22.28 -20.81 -6.62
C ALA A 395 23.54 -21.12 -7.43
N PHE A 396 23.49 -20.83 -8.73
CA PHE A 396 24.67 -20.87 -9.58
C PHE A 396 25.18 -19.46 -9.86
N GLY A 397 26.50 -19.29 -9.78
CA GLY A 397 27.17 -18.08 -10.19
C GLY A 397 27.86 -18.21 -11.55
N PRO A 398 28.66 -17.19 -11.92
CA PRO A 398 29.53 -17.24 -13.09
C PRO A 398 30.40 -18.50 -13.12
N GLU A 399 30.76 -18.93 -14.33
CA GLU A 399 31.59 -20.12 -14.58
C GLU A 399 30.98 -21.44 -14.07
N GLY A 400 29.68 -21.46 -13.72
CA GLY A 400 28.98 -22.64 -13.23
C GLY A 400 29.50 -23.10 -11.86
N LEU A 401 29.84 -22.15 -10.98
CA LEU A 401 30.11 -22.40 -9.56
C LEU A 401 28.79 -22.55 -8.81
N LEU A 402 28.68 -23.61 -8.00
CA LEU A 402 27.51 -23.86 -7.16
C LEU A 402 27.72 -23.22 -5.80
N TYR A 403 26.71 -22.45 -5.37
CA TYR A 403 26.58 -21.89 -4.04
C TYR A 403 25.47 -22.62 -3.30
N LEU A 404 25.74 -23.03 -2.06
CA LEU A 404 24.78 -23.71 -1.19
C LEU A 404 24.73 -22.99 0.16
N SER A 405 23.54 -22.53 0.56
CA SER A 405 23.35 -21.97 1.89
C SER A 405 23.06 -23.06 2.92
N THR A 406 23.59 -22.91 4.14
CA THR A 406 23.33 -23.81 5.26
C THR A 406 23.04 -23.01 6.52
N GLY A 407 21.98 -23.37 7.22
CA GLY A 407 21.64 -22.76 8.51
C GLY A 407 22.49 -23.30 9.65
N ASP A 408 22.47 -22.60 10.79
CA ASP A 408 23.32 -22.88 11.94
C ASP A 408 22.93 -24.12 12.75
N ASN A 409 21.71 -24.63 12.52
CA ASN A 409 21.11 -25.75 13.24
C ASN A 409 21.24 -25.58 14.76
N SER A 410 20.97 -24.39 15.28
CA SER A 410 21.00 -24.05 16.71
C SER A 410 19.71 -23.36 17.13
N THR A 411 19.29 -23.58 18.38
CA THR A 411 17.99 -23.11 18.86
C THR A 411 18.11 -21.77 19.61
N PRO A 412 17.27 -20.77 19.27
CA PRO A 412 17.17 -19.52 20.03
C PRO A 412 16.31 -19.68 21.29
N PHE A 413 15.59 -20.80 21.42
CA PHE A 413 14.65 -21.03 22.51
C PHE A 413 15.33 -21.30 23.84
N ASP A 414 14.57 -21.11 24.91
CA ASP A 414 15.05 -21.33 26.27
C ASP A 414 15.12 -22.83 26.59
N ASP A 415 16.24 -23.23 27.19
CA ASP A 415 16.42 -24.57 27.72
C ASP A 415 15.51 -24.78 28.94
N LYS A 416 14.57 -25.73 28.84
CA LYS A 416 13.59 -25.99 29.88
C LYS A 416 14.29 -26.47 31.16
N GLY A 417 14.19 -25.66 32.21
CA GLY A 417 14.74 -25.95 33.54
C GLY A 417 16.16 -25.42 33.77
N ALA A 418 16.78 -24.77 32.79
CA ALA A 418 18.00 -24.00 33.02
C ALA A 418 17.68 -22.71 33.81
N LYS A 419 18.61 -22.31 34.68
CA LYS A 419 18.49 -21.07 35.48
C LYS A 419 18.73 -19.83 34.63
N TYR A 420 19.70 -19.89 33.73
CA TYR A 420 20.08 -18.82 32.81
C TYR A 420 19.87 -19.33 31.38
N VAL A 421 19.17 -18.57 30.56
CA VAL A 421 18.61 -19.01 29.26
C VAL A 421 18.87 -18.00 28.16
N ASN A 422 18.62 -18.36 26.89
CA ASN A 422 18.91 -17.53 25.72
C ASN A 422 18.03 -16.27 25.65
N SER A 423 16.77 -16.36 26.09
CA SER A 423 15.77 -15.27 26.08
C SER A 423 15.64 -14.57 24.73
N GLY A 424 15.78 -15.32 23.64
CA GLY A 424 15.72 -14.81 22.27
C GLY A 424 16.95 -14.02 21.82
N TYR A 425 18.04 -13.95 22.61
CA TYR A 425 19.33 -13.40 22.16
C TYR A 425 20.17 -14.50 21.48
N ALA A 426 21.39 -14.14 21.05
CA ALA A 426 22.36 -15.07 20.47
C ALA A 426 22.54 -16.35 21.32
N PRO A 427 22.38 -17.56 20.73
CA PRO A 427 22.66 -18.83 21.40
C PRO A 427 24.17 -18.99 21.64
N LEU A 428 24.59 -18.84 22.89
CA LEU A 428 26.00 -18.87 23.29
C LEU A 428 26.27 -19.89 24.43
N ASN A 429 25.35 -20.81 24.70
CA ASN A 429 25.43 -21.71 25.86
C ASN A 429 26.26 -22.97 25.58
N ASP A 430 27.55 -22.95 25.92
CA ASP A 430 28.49 -24.06 25.70
C ASP A 430 28.57 -25.10 26.83
N ILE A 431 27.58 -25.15 27.74
CA ILE A 431 27.56 -26.16 28.80
C ILE A 431 27.53 -27.57 28.16
N PRO A 432 28.36 -28.53 28.61
CA PRO A 432 28.37 -29.89 28.06
C PRO A 432 26.97 -30.53 28.04
N GLY A 433 26.56 -31.08 26.89
CA GLY A 433 25.21 -31.63 26.68
C GLY A 433 24.14 -30.60 26.30
N LYS A 434 24.54 -29.35 26.05
CA LYS A 434 23.69 -28.24 25.58
C LYS A 434 24.15 -27.67 24.24
N GLU A 435 24.81 -28.47 23.43
CA GLU A 435 25.44 -28.07 22.17
C GLU A 435 24.44 -27.34 21.24
N ASN A 436 23.17 -27.76 21.24
CA ASN A 436 22.12 -27.15 20.41
C ASN A 436 21.80 -25.68 20.78
N PHE A 437 22.26 -25.19 21.92
CA PHE A 437 22.08 -23.80 22.38
C PHE A 437 23.34 -22.93 22.18
N ASP A 438 24.32 -23.41 21.41
CA ASP A 438 25.58 -22.72 21.12
C ASP A 438 25.86 -22.66 19.63
N ALA A 439 25.48 -21.55 18.99
CA ALA A 439 25.72 -21.33 17.57
C ALA A 439 27.22 -21.13 17.24
N ARG A 440 28.09 -20.97 18.25
CA ARG A 440 29.54 -20.91 18.03
C ARG A 440 30.14 -22.25 17.61
N ARG A 441 29.43 -23.36 17.82
CA ARG A 441 29.84 -24.70 17.36
C ARG A 441 29.71 -24.87 15.83
N SER A 442 28.84 -24.07 15.20
CA SER A 442 28.50 -24.13 13.78
C SER A 442 28.88 -22.83 13.08
N SER A 443 28.08 -21.77 13.17
CA SER A 443 28.24 -20.52 12.40
C SER A 443 29.64 -19.91 12.51
N ALA A 444 30.17 -19.80 13.73
CA ALA A 444 31.50 -19.28 14.02
C ALA A 444 32.61 -20.34 14.05
N ASN A 445 32.30 -21.61 13.74
CA ASN A 445 33.29 -22.68 13.66
C ASN A 445 33.77 -22.83 12.21
N THR A 446 35.06 -22.65 12.01
CA THR A 446 35.70 -22.74 10.68
C THR A 446 35.82 -24.17 10.17
N ASN A 447 35.64 -25.17 11.04
CA ASN A 447 35.71 -26.59 10.73
C ASN A 447 34.33 -27.27 10.61
N ASP A 448 33.27 -26.48 10.47
CA ASP A 448 31.87 -26.95 10.35
C ASP A 448 31.22 -26.31 9.11
N LEU A 449 30.36 -27.06 8.43
CA LEU A 449 29.68 -26.61 7.20
C LEU A 449 28.34 -25.93 7.46
N ARG A 450 27.84 -25.91 8.69
CA ARG A 450 26.58 -25.26 9.08
C ARG A 450 26.78 -23.77 9.38
N GLY A 451 25.76 -22.96 9.10
CA GLY A 451 25.81 -21.50 9.22
C GLY A 451 26.80 -20.88 8.24
N LYS A 452 26.79 -21.36 6.97
CA LYS A 452 27.74 -21.01 5.90
C LYS A 452 27.01 -20.77 4.58
N ILE A 453 27.68 -20.06 3.66
CA ILE A 453 27.44 -20.25 2.23
C ILE A 453 28.68 -20.94 1.67
N LEU A 454 28.47 -22.13 1.13
CA LEU A 454 29.50 -22.97 0.54
C LEU A 454 29.63 -22.67 -0.95
N ARG A 455 30.83 -22.78 -1.51
CA ARG A 455 31.07 -22.59 -2.94
C ARG A 455 31.98 -23.69 -3.49
N ILE A 456 31.46 -24.45 -4.46
CA ILE A 456 32.16 -25.60 -5.05
C ILE A 456 31.98 -25.63 -6.57
N LYS A 457 32.84 -26.38 -7.27
CA LYS A 457 32.68 -26.70 -8.69
C LYS A 457 32.37 -28.19 -8.83
N VAL A 458 31.15 -28.54 -9.23
CA VAL A 458 30.73 -29.94 -9.36
C VAL A 458 31.23 -30.52 -10.70
N ASN A 459 31.85 -31.69 -10.64
CA ASN A 459 32.36 -32.45 -11.79
C ASN A 459 31.29 -33.41 -12.33
N GLU A 460 31.45 -33.89 -13.57
CA GLU A 460 30.46 -34.75 -14.24
C GLU A 460 30.26 -36.11 -13.55
N ASP A 461 31.23 -36.59 -12.77
CA ASP A 461 31.12 -37.82 -11.99
C ASP A 461 30.47 -37.64 -10.61
N GLY A 462 30.08 -36.42 -10.26
CA GLY A 462 29.49 -36.08 -8.96
C GLY A 462 30.51 -35.71 -7.88
N SER A 463 31.81 -35.83 -8.15
CA SER A 463 32.85 -35.23 -7.31
C SER A 463 32.82 -33.69 -7.43
N TYR A 464 33.59 -32.99 -6.60
CA TYR A 464 33.71 -31.54 -6.69
C TYR A 464 35.13 -31.05 -6.43
N ASP A 465 35.45 -29.92 -7.04
CA ASP A 465 36.67 -29.16 -6.81
C ASP A 465 36.40 -27.93 -5.95
N ILE A 466 37.43 -27.47 -5.24
CA ILE A 466 37.39 -26.22 -4.47
C ILE A 466 37.87 -25.07 -5.36
N PRO A 467 37.02 -24.08 -5.67
CA PRO A 467 37.41 -22.92 -6.46
C PRO A 467 38.34 -21.98 -5.66
N GLU A 468 39.19 -21.25 -6.38
CA GLU A 468 40.03 -20.20 -5.78
C GLU A 468 39.18 -19.06 -5.19
N GLY A 469 39.67 -18.45 -4.11
CA GLY A 469 39.00 -17.31 -3.46
C GLY A 469 37.95 -17.71 -2.41
N ASN A 470 37.83 -19.00 -2.05
CA ASN A 470 37.11 -19.39 -0.84
C ASN A 470 37.84 -18.88 0.41
N LEU A 471 37.12 -18.73 1.52
CA LEU A 471 37.63 -18.09 2.74
C LEU A 471 38.87 -18.80 3.30
N PHE A 472 38.92 -20.12 3.18
CA PHE A 472 40.03 -20.94 3.66
C PHE A 472 40.70 -21.71 2.53
N PRO A 473 42.01 -21.55 2.31
CA PRO A 473 42.75 -22.33 1.33
C PRO A 473 42.73 -23.84 1.64
N VAL A 474 42.76 -24.67 0.60
CA VAL A 474 42.85 -26.13 0.72
C VAL A 474 44.05 -26.54 1.56
N GLY A 475 43.83 -27.44 2.53
CA GLY A 475 44.87 -27.95 3.44
C GLY A 475 45.11 -27.09 4.68
N THR A 476 44.38 -25.99 4.86
CA THR A 476 44.45 -25.19 6.09
C THR A 476 43.88 -25.98 7.27
N GLU A 477 44.70 -26.23 8.30
CA GLU A 477 44.30 -27.04 9.47
C GLU A 477 43.11 -26.41 10.20
N LYS A 478 42.17 -27.24 10.68
CA LYS A 478 40.96 -26.82 11.41
C LYS A 478 40.02 -25.93 10.61
N THR A 479 40.03 -26.06 9.29
CA THR A 479 39.12 -25.32 8.42
C THR A 479 38.51 -26.22 7.35
N ARG A 480 37.36 -25.80 6.82
CA ARG A 480 36.72 -26.40 5.65
C ARG A 480 36.91 -25.51 4.42
N PRO A 481 37.59 -26.00 3.36
CA PRO A 481 37.85 -25.19 2.18
C PRO A 481 36.61 -24.92 1.32
N GLU A 482 35.48 -25.60 1.57
CA GLU A 482 34.20 -25.35 0.91
C GLU A 482 33.59 -23.98 1.30
N ILE A 483 34.01 -23.40 2.42
CA ILE A 483 33.42 -22.17 2.98
C ILE A 483 33.79 -20.97 2.12
N TYR A 484 32.80 -20.32 1.51
CA TYR A 484 32.95 -19.02 0.88
C TYR A 484 32.64 -17.88 1.86
N THR A 485 31.51 -17.98 2.56
CA THR A 485 31.20 -17.07 3.66
C THR A 485 30.77 -17.84 4.91
N MET A 486 31.06 -17.27 6.08
CA MET A 486 30.71 -17.85 7.37
C MET A 486 30.04 -16.84 8.29
N GLY A 487 29.53 -17.32 9.42
CA GLY A 487 28.92 -16.47 10.43
C GLY A 487 27.47 -16.11 10.08
N HIS A 488 26.68 -17.10 9.66
CA HIS A 488 25.26 -16.93 9.32
C HIS A 488 24.35 -17.71 10.29
N ARG A 489 23.13 -17.23 10.51
CA ARG A 489 22.11 -17.92 11.32
C ARG A 489 21.24 -18.81 10.45
N ASN A 490 20.44 -18.20 9.58
CA ASN A 490 19.53 -18.84 8.65
C ASN A 490 19.50 -18.09 7.31
N PRO A 491 20.54 -18.26 6.46
CA PRO A 491 20.58 -17.68 5.11
C PRO A 491 19.61 -18.42 4.19
N TYR A 492 18.31 -18.14 4.30
CA TYR A 492 17.25 -19.01 3.76
C TYR A 492 17.16 -18.99 2.23
N ARG A 493 17.27 -17.81 1.61
CA ARG A 493 17.32 -17.64 0.14
C ARG A 493 18.55 -16.85 -0.26
N ILE A 494 19.32 -17.43 -1.18
CA ILE A 494 20.54 -16.84 -1.74
C ILE A 494 20.34 -16.51 -3.22
N SER A 495 21.10 -15.54 -3.70
CA SER A 495 21.12 -15.14 -5.10
C SER A 495 22.53 -14.74 -5.51
N VAL A 496 22.89 -14.93 -6.77
CA VAL A 496 24.21 -14.58 -7.30
C VAL A 496 24.05 -13.68 -8.52
N ASP A 497 24.71 -12.53 -8.51
CA ASP A 497 24.78 -11.63 -9.67
C ASP A 497 25.66 -12.27 -10.74
N MET A 498 25.05 -12.68 -11.86
CA MET A 498 25.73 -13.37 -12.96
C MET A 498 26.77 -12.52 -13.70
N LYS A 499 26.76 -11.19 -13.53
CA LYS A 499 27.80 -10.31 -14.10
C LYS A 499 28.89 -9.97 -13.12
N ARG A 500 28.53 -9.61 -11.88
CA ARG A 500 29.51 -9.17 -10.87
C ARG A 500 30.09 -10.31 -10.04
N GLY A 501 29.42 -11.45 -9.99
CA GLY A 501 29.77 -12.58 -9.11
C GLY A 501 29.47 -12.33 -7.62
N TYR A 502 28.72 -11.28 -7.29
CA TYR A 502 28.36 -10.96 -5.91
C TYR A 502 27.26 -11.89 -5.43
N VAL A 503 27.37 -12.36 -4.19
CA VAL A 503 26.36 -13.20 -3.54
C VAL A 503 25.52 -12.34 -2.60
N TYR A 504 24.20 -12.51 -2.65
CA TYR A 504 23.23 -11.84 -1.80
C TYR A 504 22.42 -12.86 -1.01
N TRP A 505 22.06 -12.52 0.23
CA TRP A 505 21.17 -13.35 1.04
C TRP A 505 20.45 -12.50 2.08
N GLY A 506 19.26 -12.95 2.44
CA GLY A 506 18.63 -12.54 3.69
C GLY A 506 19.00 -13.52 4.81
N ASP A 507 19.35 -13.01 5.99
CA ASP A 507 19.61 -13.80 7.18
C ASP A 507 18.57 -13.48 8.26
N VAL A 508 17.81 -14.50 8.67
CA VAL A 508 16.75 -14.36 9.68
C VAL A 508 17.39 -14.35 11.05
N GLY A 509 17.22 -13.26 11.81
CA GLY A 509 17.85 -13.06 13.11
C GLY A 509 17.12 -13.70 14.30
N PRO A 510 17.61 -13.46 15.52
CA PRO A 510 16.99 -13.99 16.73
C PRO A 510 15.79 -13.14 17.19
N ASP A 511 15.04 -13.64 18.18
CA ASP A 511 13.71 -13.13 18.53
C ASP A 511 13.66 -12.08 19.66
N ALA A 512 14.80 -11.67 20.20
CA ALA A 512 14.86 -10.65 21.25
C ALA A 512 14.24 -9.33 20.77
N ARG A 513 13.22 -8.83 21.50
CA ARG A 513 12.45 -7.63 21.10
C ARG A 513 13.01 -6.31 21.61
N VAL A 514 13.88 -6.36 22.61
CA VAL A 514 14.45 -5.17 23.27
C VAL A 514 15.94 -5.35 23.42
N ASP A 515 16.68 -4.24 23.46
CA ASP A 515 18.11 -4.28 23.72
C ASP A 515 18.39 -4.60 25.18
N SER A 516 19.52 -5.26 25.42
CA SER A 516 20.06 -5.49 26.75
C SER A 516 21.57 -5.31 26.73
N LEU A 517 21.99 -4.11 26.30
CA LEU A 517 23.35 -3.78 25.88
C LEU A 517 24.43 -4.03 26.95
N GLU A 518 24.07 -3.95 28.23
CA GLU A 518 24.99 -4.16 29.37
C GLU A 518 25.19 -5.62 29.75
N THR A 519 24.29 -6.53 29.36
CA THR A 519 24.29 -7.93 29.84
C THR A 519 24.24 -8.96 28.72
N ARG A 520 23.37 -8.79 27.73
CA ARG A 520 23.19 -9.75 26.63
C ARG A 520 23.74 -9.21 25.31
N GLY A 521 23.42 -7.96 24.98
CA GLY A 521 23.74 -7.37 23.68
C GLY A 521 22.51 -6.75 23.01
N PRO A 522 22.56 -6.55 21.69
CA PRO A 522 21.47 -5.94 20.92
C PRO A 522 20.23 -6.84 20.86
N ARG A 523 19.07 -6.23 20.57
CA ARG A 523 17.85 -6.92 20.13
C ARG A 523 18.11 -7.70 18.83
N GLY A 524 17.15 -8.52 18.41
CA GLY A 524 17.27 -9.23 17.14
C GLY A 524 17.13 -8.30 15.93
N TYR A 525 17.80 -8.63 14.83
CA TYR A 525 17.74 -7.96 13.52
C TYR A 525 17.66 -9.01 12.42
N ASP A 526 16.82 -8.80 11.42
CA ASP A 526 17.00 -9.50 10.14
C ASP A 526 17.96 -8.68 9.29
N GLU A 527 18.76 -9.35 8.47
CA GLU A 527 19.83 -8.74 7.70
C GLU A 527 19.67 -9.05 6.22
N MET A 528 19.91 -8.06 5.36
CA MET A 528 20.30 -8.31 3.98
C MET A 528 21.80 -8.15 3.88
N ASN A 529 22.44 -9.17 3.32
CA ASN A 529 23.88 -9.30 3.28
C ASN A 529 24.39 -9.43 1.85
N GLN A 530 25.64 -9.02 1.64
CA GLN A 530 26.33 -9.04 0.36
C GLN A 530 27.78 -9.53 0.53
N ALA A 531 28.19 -10.45 -0.35
CA ALA A 531 29.57 -10.89 -0.47
C ALA A 531 30.12 -10.58 -1.86
N ARG A 532 30.94 -9.52 -1.92
CA ARG A 532 31.79 -9.20 -3.10
C ARG A 532 33.03 -10.09 -3.16
N GLU A 533 33.42 -10.62 -2.01
CA GLU A 533 34.52 -11.55 -1.78
C GLU A 533 34.18 -12.41 -0.55
N ALA A 534 34.95 -13.48 -0.32
CA ALA A 534 34.82 -14.32 0.86
C ALA A 534 34.93 -13.50 2.18
N GLY A 535 34.26 -13.96 3.24
CA GLY A 535 34.26 -13.23 4.51
C GLY A 535 33.52 -13.90 5.66
N ASN A 536 33.73 -13.35 6.87
CA ASN A 536 32.99 -13.68 8.08
C ASN A 536 31.95 -12.59 8.35
N TYR A 537 30.68 -12.97 8.50
CA TYR A 537 29.52 -12.07 8.69
C TYR A 537 29.00 -12.10 10.12
N GLY A 538 29.78 -12.68 11.04
CA GLY A 538 29.74 -12.32 12.45
C GLY A 538 28.84 -13.14 13.35
N TRP A 539 27.75 -13.76 12.87
CA TRP A 539 26.87 -14.56 13.74
C TRP A 539 27.63 -15.73 14.39
N PRO A 540 27.43 -16.01 15.70
CA PRO A 540 26.47 -15.40 16.64
C PRO A 540 27.06 -14.30 17.53
N MET A 541 28.24 -13.78 17.21
CA MET A 541 28.93 -12.78 18.03
C MET A 541 28.48 -11.35 17.73
N PHE A 542 28.01 -11.12 16.51
CA PHE A 542 27.58 -9.82 16.00
C PHE A 542 26.28 -9.96 15.20
N ILE A 543 25.59 -8.83 15.01
CA ILE A 543 24.37 -8.72 14.20
C ILE A 543 24.21 -7.29 13.66
N GLY A 544 23.49 -7.09 12.56
CA GLY A 544 23.27 -5.81 11.90
C GLY A 544 24.59 -5.17 11.45
N ASP A 545 24.82 -3.93 11.84
CA ASP A 545 26.08 -3.21 11.61
C ASP A 545 27.17 -3.63 12.61
N ASN A 546 27.44 -4.94 12.70
CA ASN A 546 28.38 -5.53 13.66
C ASN A 546 28.08 -5.21 15.14
N PHE A 547 26.81 -5.02 15.52
CA PHE A 547 26.42 -4.82 16.92
C PHE A 547 26.82 -6.05 17.75
N ALA A 548 27.77 -5.86 18.66
CA ALA A 548 28.37 -6.96 19.41
C ALA A 548 27.49 -7.46 20.57
N TYR A 549 27.31 -8.78 20.64
CA TYR A 549 26.78 -9.45 21.83
C TYR A 549 27.82 -9.48 22.96
N SER A 550 27.32 -9.60 24.19
CA SER A 550 28.16 -9.79 25.36
C SER A 550 28.46 -11.27 25.60
N LYS A 551 29.67 -11.56 26.09
CA LYS A 551 30.03 -12.90 26.53
C LYS A 551 29.29 -13.24 27.82
N TYR A 552 28.23 -14.03 27.71
CA TYR A 552 27.37 -14.38 28.82
C TYR A 552 27.67 -15.79 29.35
N ASN A 553 27.93 -15.91 30.65
CA ASN A 553 28.18 -17.19 31.30
C ASN A 553 26.85 -17.82 31.77
N TYR A 554 26.43 -18.91 31.11
CA TYR A 554 25.16 -19.60 31.42
C TYR A 554 25.22 -20.48 32.68
N GLU A 555 26.38 -20.67 33.31
CA GLU A 555 26.52 -21.37 34.60
C GLU A 555 26.38 -20.39 35.78
N THR A 556 26.95 -19.19 35.67
CA THR A 556 27.01 -18.20 36.76
C THR A 556 26.02 -17.03 36.60
N GLY A 557 25.64 -16.70 35.37
CA GLY A 557 24.83 -15.54 35.00
C GLY A 557 25.65 -14.25 34.85
N GLU A 558 26.98 -14.34 34.92
CA GLU A 558 27.89 -13.20 34.79
C GLU A 558 28.07 -12.81 33.32
N THR A 559 28.30 -11.51 33.09
CA THR A 559 28.57 -10.95 31.76
C THR A 559 30.01 -10.45 31.70
N GLU A 560 30.75 -10.85 30.67
CA GLU A 560 32.08 -10.34 30.36
C GLU A 560 32.02 -9.29 29.24
N ARG A 561 33.20 -8.83 28.79
CA ARG A 561 33.32 -7.87 27.69
C ARG A 561 32.63 -8.36 26.41
N LYS A 562 32.12 -7.41 25.63
CA LYS A 562 31.58 -7.64 24.27
C LYS A 562 32.64 -8.28 23.37
N PHE A 563 32.17 -9.02 22.36
CA PHE A 563 33.03 -9.51 21.29
C PHE A 563 33.62 -8.33 20.50
N ASP A 564 34.80 -8.53 19.92
CA ASP A 564 35.53 -7.53 19.13
C ASP A 564 35.39 -7.89 17.64
N PRO A 565 34.72 -7.07 16.81
CA PRO A 565 34.47 -7.39 15.40
C PRO A 565 35.76 -7.44 14.56
N GLU A 566 36.80 -6.69 14.94
CA GLU A 566 38.10 -6.72 14.23
C GLU A 566 38.91 -7.97 14.57
N LYS A 567 38.64 -8.56 15.73
CA LYS A 567 39.34 -9.77 16.19
C LYS A 567 38.43 -10.72 16.96
N PRO A 568 37.47 -11.38 16.28
CA PRO A 568 36.52 -12.25 16.96
C PRO A 568 37.21 -13.50 17.52
N ILE A 569 36.84 -13.89 18.75
CA ILE A 569 37.42 -15.04 19.45
C ILE A 569 36.33 -16.06 19.74
N ASN A 570 36.43 -17.24 19.11
CA ASN A 570 35.59 -18.39 19.38
C ASN A 570 36.24 -19.30 20.43
N ASP A 571 35.94 -19.01 21.69
CA ASP A 571 36.37 -19.77 22.88
C ASP A 571 35.33 -20.77 23.38
N SER A 572 34.31 -21.10 22.56
CA SER A 572 33.35 -22.16 22.90
C SER A 572 34.06 -23.50 23.14
N LYS A 573 33.59 -24.24 24.15
CA LYS A 573 34.00 -25.63 24.41
C LYS A 573 33.66 -26.59 23.26
N ASN A 574 32.72 -26.20 22.39
CA ASN A 574 32.26 -26.98 21.24
C ASN A 574 32.97 -26.59 19.93
N ASN A 575 33.89 -25.62 19.95
CA ASN A 575 34.63 -25.21 18.76
C ASN A 575 35.72 -26.22 18.40
N THR A 576 35.65 -26.77 17.18
CA THR A 576 36.68 -27.66 16.61
C THR A 576 37.57 -26.95 15.59
N GLY A 577 37.26 -25.69 15.27
CA GLY A 577 37.94 -24.87 14.27
C GLY A 577 39.03 -23.97 14.85
N LEU A 578 39.28 -22.87 14.14
CA LEU A 578 40.15 -21.78 14.58
C LEU A 578 39.52 -21.07 15.78
N ARG A 579 40.38 -20.63 16.70
CA ARG A 579 39.96 -19.83 17.87
C ARG A 579 39.90 -18.33 17.54
N GLU A 580 40.84 -17.84 16.75
CA GLU A 580 40.85 -16.47 16.25
C GLU A 580 40.26 -16.48 14.84
N LEU A 581 39.18 -15.74 14.64
CA LEU A 581 38.42 -15.73 13.39
C LEU A 581 38.82 -14.53 12.52
N PRO A 582 38.54 -14.56 11.20
CA PRO A 582 38.61 -13.37 10.36
C PRO A 582 37.70 -12.24 10.91
N PRO A 583 38.03 -10.96 10.65
CA PRO A 583 37.18 -9.82 11.02
C PRO A 583 35.75 -9.98 10.52
N ALA A 584 34.79 -9.52 11.32
CA ALA A 584 33.36 -9.54 10.98
C ALA A 584 33.03 -8.41 10.01
N LYS A 585 32.28 -8.72 8.96
CA LYS A 585 31.74 -7.78 7.98
C LYS A 585 30.28 -7.46 8.34
N PRO A 586 29.87 -6.18 8.33
CA PRO A 586 28.50 -5.80 8.67
C PRO A 586 27.51 -6.13 7.55
N ALA A 587 26.23 -6.23 7.91
CA ALA A 587 25.13 -6.26 6.95
C ALA A 587 25.00 -4.90 6.25
N TYR A 588 24.61 -4.90 4.97
CA TYR A 588 24.43 -3.64 4.23
C TYR A 588 23.04 -3.02 4.46
N VAL A 589 22.06 -3.83 4.87
CA VAL A 589 20.73 -3.41 5.35
C VAL A 589 20.35 -4.32 6.51
N TYR A 590 19.74 -3.76 7.56
CA TYR A 590 19.26 -4.53 8.71
C TYR A 590 18.05 -3.87 9.35
N TYR A 591 17.15 -4.67 9.94
CA TYR A 591 15.92 -4.14 10.54
C TYR A 591 15.37 -4.97 11.70
N HIS A 592 14.78 -4.28 12.68
CA HIS A 592 14.12 -4.90 13.83
C HIS A 592 12.59 -4.93 13.67
N TYR A 593 11.85 -5.43 14.69
CA TYR A 593 10.39 -5.54 14.65
C TYR A 593 9.63 -4.20 14.52
N GLY A 594 10.34 -3.09 14.68
CA GLY A 594 9.79 -1.73 14.68
C GLY A 594 10.41 -0.95 13.52
N GLU A 595 10.01 0.31 13.38
CA GLU A 595 10.58 1.20 12.38
C GLU A 595 12.03 1.55 12.72
N ILE A 596 12.85 1.73 11.68
CA ILE A 596 14.26 2.11 11.79
C ILE A 596 14.53 3.28 10.84
N GLN A 597 15.15 4.34 11.35
CA GLN A 597 15.35 5.58 10.61
C GLN A 597 16.33 5.43 9.44
N ASP A 598 17.31 4.53 9.56
CA ASP A 598 18.29 4.31 8.50
C ASP A 598 17.69 3.54 7.29
N PHE A 599 16.56 2.84 7.47
CA PHE A 599 15.89 2.05 6.43
C PHE A 599 14.35 2.07 6.55
N PRO A 600 13.70 3.24 6.47
CA PRO A 600 12.27 3.38 6.78
C PRO A 600 11.35 2.60 5.83
N GLN A 601 11.78 2.30 4.59
CA GLN A 601 10.98 1.53 3.61
C GLN A 601 10.62 0.12 4.10
N VAL A 602 11.42 -0.46 4.99
CA VAL A 602 11.17 -1.82 5.49
C VAL A 602 9.96 -1.88 6.44
N GLY A 603 9.53 -0.74 7.00
CA GLY A 603 8.40 -0.61 7.90
C GLY A 603 8.59 -1.30 9.26
N SER A 604 7.48 -1.72 9.87
CA SER A 604 7.45 -2.50 11.13
C SER A 604 6.63 -3.78 10.99
N GLY A 605 6.80 -4.73 11.91
CA GLY A 605 6.14 -6.04 11.86
C GLY A 605 7.08 -7.20 12.14
N SER A 606 6.57 -8.43 11.99
CA SER A 606 7.43 -9.63 11.96
C SER A 606 8.41 -9.57 10.79
N ARG A 607 9.41 -10.43 10.76
CA ARG A 607 10.53 -10.32 9.82
C ARG A 607 10.93 -11.69 9.30
N ASN A 608 11.28 -11.73 8.03
CA ASN A 608 11.96 -12.86 7.41
C ASN A 608 12.61 -12.37 6.11
N ALA A 609 13.85 -11.89 6.22
CA ALA A 609 14.64 -11.37 5.10
C ALA A 609 15.02 -12.48 4.10
N MET A 610 14.84 -12.19 2.81
CA MET A 610 15.25 -13.07 1.70
C MET A 610 15.81 -12.25 0.52
N ALA A 611 16.76 -12.84 -0.22
CA ALA A 611 17.31 -12.24 -1.43
C ALA A 611 16.77 -12.92 -2.68
N GLY A 612 16.33 -12.12 -3.64
CA GLY A 612 15.91 -12.54 -4.97
C GLY A 612 16.97 -12.23 -6.05
N PRO A 613 16.64 -12.39 -7.33
CA PRO A 613 17.58 -12.25 -8.44
C PRO A 613 18.10 -10.81 -8.61
N THR A 614 19.31 -10.69 -9.16
CA THR A 614 19.81 -9.43 -9.74
C THR A 614 19.39 -9.35 -11.21
N TYR A 615 18.91 -8.19 -11.64
CA TYR A 615 18.44 -7.99 -13.01
C TYR A 615 19.50 -7.35 -13.93
N TRP A 616 19.54 -7.79 -15.18
CA TRP A 616 20.36 -7.21 -16.25
C TRP A 616 19.64 -7.36 -17.60
N SER A 617 19.16 -6.26 -18.16
CA SER A 617 18.32 -6.24 -19.36
C SER A 617 18.98 -6.86 -20.59
N ASP A 618 20.29 -6.68 -20.77
CA ASP A 618 21.07 -7.24 -21.87
C ASP A 618 21.25 -8.77 -21.81
N MET A 619 20.98 -9.41 -20.67
CA MET A 619 20.90 -10.87 -20.56
C MET A 619 19.62 -11.44 -21.16
N TYR A 620 18.61 -10.60 -21.42
CA TYR A 620 17.28 -11.00 -21.89
C TYR A 620 16.89 -10.26 -23.19
N PRO A 621 17.66 -10.43 -24.29
CA PRO A 621 17.48 -9.66 -25.53
C PRO A 621 16.18 -9.98 -26.29
N ASN A 622 15.49 -11.07 -25.94
CA ASN A 622 14.32 -11.57 -26.66
C ASN A 622 12.98 -11.05 -26.08
N GLY A 623 13.03 -10.10 -25.13
CA GLY A 623 11.85 -9.48 -24.52
C GLY A 623 11.24 -10.30 -23.37
N GLY A 624 10.28 -9.71 -22.65
CA GLY A 624 9.64 -10.28 -21.47
C GLY A 624 10.16 -9.73 -20.14
N GLY A 625 11.37 -9.18 -20.12
CA GLY A 625 12.01 -8.69 -18.91
C GLY A 625 11.67 -7.27 -18.48
N LEU A 626 12.21 -6.91 -17.31
CA LEU A 626 12.12 -5.58 -16.70
C LEU A 626 12.85 -4.51 -17.55
N PRO A 627 12.53 -3.21 -17.40
CA PRO A 627 13.28 -2.16 -18.09
C PRO A 627 14.71 -2.04 -17.55
N ALA A 628 15.61 -1.46 -18.35
CA ALA A 628 17.01 -1.21 -17.98
C ALA A 628 17.20 -0.36 -16.71
N TYR A 629 16.14 0.27 -16.21
CA TYR A 629 16.09 0.89 -14.89
C TYR A 629 16.52 -0.06 -13.77
N TYR A 630 16.25 -1.36 -13.90
CA TYR A 630 16.61 -2.36 -12.88
C TYR A 630 18.00 -2.98 -13.10
N ASP A 631 18.76 -2.53 -14.10
CA ASP A 631 20.07 -3.10 -14.40
C ASP A 631 21.01 -2.98 -13.21
N GLY A 632 21.55 -4.13 -12.81
CA GLY A 632 22.47 -4.27 -11.69
C GLY A 632 21.84 -4.11 -10.31
N LYS A 633 20.51 -4.02 -10.20
CA LYS A 633 19.80 -4.01 -8.91
C LYS A 633 19.45 -5.43 -8.47
N VAL A 634 19.66 -5.71 -7.19
CA VAL A 634 19.14 -6.91 -6.54
C VAL A 634 17.73 -6.64 -6.04
N ILE A 635 16.81 -7.58 -6.28
CA ILE A 635 15.47 -7.54 -5.70
C ILE A 635 15.53 -8.31 -4.38
N ILE A 636 15.22 -7.64 -3.28
CA ILE A 636 15.10 -8.24 -1.94
C ILE A 636 13.63 -8.29 -1.54
N TYR A 637 13.26 -9.21 -0.66
CA TYR A 637 11.88 -9.35 -0.22
C TYR A 637 11.79 -9.87 1.22
N ASP A 638 10.65 -9.62 1.86
CA ASP A 638 10.36 -10.12 3.21
C ASP A 638 9.12 -10.99 3.21
N TRP A 639 9.29 -12.22 3.65
CA TRP A 639 8.23 -13.24 3.64
C TRP A 639 7.10 -12.95 4.65
N MET A 640 7.39 -12.25 5.76
CA MET A 640 6.40 -11.90 6.78
C MET A 640 5.67 -10.59 6.48
N ARG A 641 6.39 -9.58 5.98
CA ARG A 641 5.86 -8.23 5.71
C ARG A 641 5.26 -8.11 4.31
N GLY A 642 5.56 -9.03 3.41
CA GLY A 642 4.92 -9.11 2.09
C GLY A 642 5.32 -7.96 1.17
N TRP A 643 6.56 -7.48 1.26
CA TRP A 643 7.10 -6.46 0.35
C TRP A 643 8.23 -7.01 -0.52
N MET A 644 8.44 -6.34 -1.66
CA MET A 644 9.62 -6.49 -2.53
C MET A 644 10.26 -5.11 -2.70
N MET A 645 11.59 -5.04 -2.65
CA MET A 645 12.36 -3.82 -2.85
C MET A 645 13.48 -4.04 -3.87
N ALA A 646 13.72 -3.07 -4.73
CA ALA A 646 14.90 -3.02 -5.59
C ALA A 646 15.99 -2.19 -4.90
N VAL A 647 17.17 -2.78 -4.72
CA VAL A 647 18.31 -2.11 -4.09
C VAL A 647 19.19 -1.46 -5.15
N HIS A 648 19.40 -0.16 -5.00
CA HIS A 648 20.37 0.61 -5.77
C HIS A 648 21.72 0.53 -5.07
N LEU A 649 22.75 0.19 -5.83
CA LEU A 649 24.13 0.17 -5.39
C LEU A 649 24.92 1.25 -6.12
N PHE A 650 25.90 1.84 -5.44
CA PHE A 650 26.95 2.58 -6.11
C PHE A 650 27.81 1.65 -6.99
N GLU A 651 28.61 2.22 -7.88
CA GLU A 651 29.47 1.47 -8.79
C GLU A 651 30.48 0.56 -8.06
N ASP A 652 30.93 0.98 -6.87
CA ASP A 652 31.80 0.17 -6.01
C ASP A 652 31.05 -0.99 -5.32
N GLY A 653 29.73 -1.06 -5.45
CA GLY A 653 28.83 -2.06 -4.88
C GLY A 653 28.24 -1.69 -3.52
N THR A 654 28.57 -0.53 -2.94
CA THR A 654 28.01 -0.06 -1.65
C THR A 654 26.55 0.35 -1.77
N PHE A 655 25.79 0.24 -0.68
CA PHE A 655 24.38 0.61 -0.65
C PHE A 655 24.19 2.10 -0.97
N ASN A 656 23.29 2.41 -1.90
CA ASN A 656 22.85 3.77 -2.17
C ASN A 656 21.47 4.01 -1.57
N LYS A 657 20.46 3.27 -2.05
CA LYS A 657 19.07 3.38 -1.59
C LYS A 657 18.29 2.10 -1.92
N MET A 658 17.07 1.99 -1.43
CA MET A 658 16.12 0.97 -1.90
C MET A 658 14.76 1.59 -2.20
N GLU A 659 14.03 0.97 -3.12
CA GLU A 659 12.69 1.41 -3.51
C GLU A 659 11.73 0.23 -3.59
N PRO A 660 10.42 0.44 -3.37
CA PRO A 660 9.42 -0.60 -3.61
C PRO A 660 9.46 -1.10 -5.06
N PHE A 661 9.55 -2.42 -5.22
CA PHE A 661 9.48 -3.09 -6.53
C PHE A 661 8.07 -3.67 -6.73
N ALA A 662 7.41 -3.30 -7.83
CA ALA A 662 6.07 -3.76 -8.18
C ALA A 662 5.07 -3.69 -6.99
N LYS A 663 5.06 -2.54 -6.30
CA LYS A 663 4.39 -2.34 -4.99
C LYS A 663 2.89 -2.66 -4.95
N ASP A 664 2.21 -2.65 -6.10
CA ASP A 664 0.77 -2.92 -6.20
C ASP A 664 0.46 -4.43 -6.34
N ILE A 665 1.49 -5.27 -6.43
CA ILE A 665 1.35 -6.74 -6.46
C ILE A 665 1.15 -7.26 -5.04
N GLU A 666 0.00 -7.91 -4.82
CA GLU A 666 -0.28 -8.62 -3.57
C GLU A 666 0.49 -9.95 -3.49
N LEU A 667 1.08 -10.20 -2.32
CA LEU A 667 1.90 -11.38 -2.03
C LEU A 667 1.32 -12.19 -0.87
N HIS A 668 1.34 -13.50 -1.00
CA HIS A 668 0.93 -14.46 0.02
C HIS A 668 2.13 -15.26 0.51
N ASN A 669 2.94 -14.63 1.38
CA ASN A 669 4.11 -15.28 1.99
C ASN A 669 5.08 -15.83 0.92
N LEU A 670 5.63 -14.91 0.12
CA LEU A 670 6.55 -15.19 -1.00
C LEU A 670 7.82 -15.93 -0.50
N ILE A 671 7.93 -17.22 -0.83
CA ILE A 671 8.98 -18.10 -0.31
C ILE A 671 10.19 -18.21 -1.25
N ASP A 672 9.98 -17.94 -2.54
CA ASP A 672 11.04 -17.97 -3.53
C ASP A 672 10.76 -17.05 -4.72
N MET A 673 11.83 -16.58 -5.35
CA MET A 673 11.80 -15.69 -6.50
C MET A 673 12.94 -16.06 -7.47
N GLU A 674 12.61 -16.27 -8.74
CA GLU A 674 13.60 -16.63 -9.76
C GLU A 674 13.39 -15.83 -11.04
N MET A 675 14.47 -15.57 -11.77
CA MET A 675 14.41 -14.99 -13.10
C MET A 675 14.26 -16.09 -14.15
N SER A 676 13.23 -16.01 -14.98
CA SER A 676 13.08 -16.93 -16.11
C SER A 676 14.12 -16.64 -17.20
N PRO A 677 14.35 -17.59 -18.14
CA PRO A 677 15.23 -17.37 -19.29
C PRO A 677 14.81 -16.22 -20.23
N ASP A 678 13.56 -15.75 -20.15
CA ASP A 678 13.05 -14.57 -20.87
C ASP A 678 13.01 -13.28 -20.02
N GLY A 679 13.54 -13.32 -18.79
CA GLY A 679 13.74 -12.14 -17.96
C GLY A 679 12.53 -11.73 -17.12
N ARG A 680 11.48 -12.55 -17.07
CA ARG A 680 10.34 -12.36 -16.15
C ARG A 680 10.70 -12.82 -14.75
N VAL A 681 10.18 -12.11 -13.75
CA VAL A 681 10.36 -12.46 -12.34
C VAL A 681 9.25 -13.43 -11.94
N TYR A 682 9.59 -14.69 -11.70
CA TYR A 682 8.66 -15.69 -11.19
C TYR A 682 8.59 -15.60 -9.66
N LEU A 683 7.40 -15.85 -9.13
CA LEU A 683 7.05 -15.76 -7.72
C LEU A 683 6.44 -17.09 -7.26
N LEU A 684 7.00 -17.67 -6.20
CA LEU A 684 6.46 -18.85 -5.53
C LEU A 684 5.97 -18.47 -4.13
N GLU A 685 4.70 -18.72 -3.87
CA GLU A 685 4.00 -18.30 -2.65
C GLU A 685 3.67 -19.49 -1.76
N TYR A 686 4.09 -19.43 -0.50
CA TYR A 686 3.83 -20.47 0.50
C TYR A 686 2.35 -20.51 0.91
N GLY A 687 1.70 -19.36 0.95
CA GLY A 687 0.37 -19.15 1.53
C GLY A 687 0.40 -18.90 3.04
N SER A 688 -0.74 -18.50 3.59
CA SER A 688 -0.84 -17.91 4.94
C SER A 688 -0.70 -18.88 6.12
N GLY A 689 -0.90 -20.18 5.93
CA GLY A 689 -0.82 -21.19 7.00
C GLY A 689 0.54 -21.88 7.07
N TRP A 690 1.15 -21.94 8.25
CA TRP A 690 2.46 -22.58 8.42
C TRP A 690 2.32 -24.10 8.50
N PHE A 691 3.19 -24.83 7.81
CA PHE A 691 3.19 -26.30 7.81
C PHE A 691 1.84 -26.92 7.38
N SER A 692 1.11 -26.23 6.50
CA SER A 692 -0.21 -26.64 6.02
C SER A 692 -0.34 -26.50 4.51
N ALA A 693 -1.32 -27.21 3.94
CA ALA A 693 -1.75 -26.99 2.57
C ALA A 693 -2.59 -25.72 2.51
N ASN A 694 -2.15 -24.75 1.72
CA ASN A 694 -2.70 -23.40 1.72
C ASN A 694 -3.48 -23.14 0.43
N PRO A 695 -4.75 -22.69 0.49
CA PRO A 695 -5.55 -22.40 -0.70
C PRO A 695 -5.01 -21.18 -1.48
N ASP A 696 -4.23 -20.34 -0.81
CA ASP A 696 -3.53 -19.15 -1.30
C ASP A 696 -2.05 -19.41 -1.62
N SER A 697 -1.58 -20.67 -1.56
CA SER A 697 -0.29 -21.03 -2.18
C SER A 697 -0.36 -20.79 -3.69
N GLY A 698 0.74 -20.42 -4.33
CA GLY A 698 0.65 -20.04 -5.75
C GLY A 698 1.98 -19.99 -6.48
N LEU A 699 1.87 -20.08 -7.80
CA LEU A 699 2.93 -19.80 -8.75
C LEU A 699 2.44 -18.70 -9.68
N SER A 700 3.23 -17.65 -9.86
CA SER A 700 2.92 -16.52 -10.73
C SER A 700 4.20 -15.92 -11.31
N TYR A 701 4.06 -14.99 -12.25
CA TYR A 701 5.17 -14.13 -12.66
C TYR A 701 4.73 -12.68 -12.77
N ILE A 702 5.71 -11.77 -12.69
CA ILE A 702 5.51 -10.35 -12.90
C ILE A 702 5.65 -10.05 -14.39
N GLU A 703 4.57 -9.54 -14.98
CA GLU A 703 4.55 -8.98 -16.32
C GLU A 703 4.83 -7.47 -16.27
N TYR A 704 5.80 -7.02 -17.08
CA TYR A 704 6.08 -5.59 -17.25
C TYR A 704 5.48 -5.07 -18.56
N ASN A 705 4.52 -4.17 -18.42
CA ASN A 705 3.82 -3.50 -19.51
C ASN A 705 4.56 -2.21 -19.91
N GLY A 706 5.70 -2.38 -20.58
CA GLY A 706 6.56 -1.28 -21.05
C GLY A 706 6.09 -0.59 -22.34
N GLY A 707 5.16 -1.20 -23.08
CA GLY A 707 4.60 -0.64 -24.31
C GLY A 707 3.55 0.45 -24.07
N ASN A 708 2.95 0.91 -25.16
CA ASN A 708 1.75 1.74 -25.14
C ASN A 708 0.59 0.97 -24.49
N ARG A 709 -0.22 1.63 -23.66
CA ARG A 709 -1.33 0.99 -22.94
C ARG A 709 -2.64 1.53 -23.47
N ALA A 710 -3.66 0.66 -23.53
CA ALA A 710 -5.00 1.11 -23.87
C ALA A 710 -5.47 2.21 -22.89
N PRO A 711 -6.19 3.23 -23.39
CA PRO A 711 -6.80 4.26 -22.55
C PRO A 711 -7.68 3.69 -21.45
N VAL A 712 -7.99 4.50 -20.45
CA VAL A 712 -8.91 4.15 -19.35
C VAL A 712 -10.19 4.94 -19.52
N ILE A 713 -11.34 4.29 -19.35
CA ILE A 713 -12.64 4.95 -19.24
C ILE A 713 -13.02 4.99 -17.77
N ASP A 714 -13.09 6.19 -17.21
CA ASP A 714 -13.56 6.42 -15.83
C ASP A 714 -15.08 6.46 -15.78
N SER A 715 -15.73 7.10 -16.76
CA SER A 715 -17.20 7.14 -16.82
C SER A 715 -17.75 7.29 -18.24
N PHE A 716 -18.97 6.78 -18.46
CA PHE A 716 -19.73 6.98 -19.70
C PHE A 716 -21.19 7.28 -19.37
N ILE A 717 -21.64 8.49 -19.74
CA ILE A 717 -22.92 9.08 -19.36
C ILE A 717 -23.70 9.47 -20.61
N VAL A 718 -25.02 9.24 -20.59
CA VAL A 718 -25.97 9.76 -21.58
C VAL A 718 -27.02 10.58 -20.84
N ASP A 719 -27.30 11.79 -21.33
CA ASP A 719 -28.22 12.74 -20.69
C ASP A 719 -29.69 12.25 -20.64
N LYS A 720 -30.09 11.44 -21.63
CA LYS A 720 -31.42 10.84 -21.76
C LYS A 720 -31.32 9.42 -22.28
N ASP A 721 -32.02 8.50 -21.62
CA ASP A 721 -32.07 7.08 -22.02
C ASP A 721 -33.39 6.71 -22.72
N ALA A 722 -34.37 7.62 -22.73
CA ALA A 722 -35.64 7.45 -23.42
C ALA A 722 -36.28 8.78 -23.81
N GLY A 723 -37.25 8.75 -24.72
CA GLY A 723 -38.12 9.88 -25.02
C GLY A 723 -38.78 9.84 -26.40
N SER A 724 -39.75 10.73 -26.62
CA SER A 724 -40.49 10.82 -27.89
C SER A 724 -39.59 11.20 -29.09
N LEU A 725 -40.02 10.83 -30.30
CA LEU A 725 -39.27 11.15 -31.53
C LEU A 725 -39.47 12.61 -31.98
N PRO A 726 -38.42 13.27 -32.50
CA PRO A 726 -37.03 12.81 -32.53
C PRO A 726 -36.37 12.92 -31.15
N LEU A 727 -35.81 11.83 -30.64
CA LEU A 727 -35.09 11.82 -29.38
C LEU A 727 -33.65 12.25 -29.63
N THR A 728 -33.28 13.43 -29.12
CA THR A 728 -31.89 13.91 -29.14
C THR A 728 -31.24 13.56 -27.81
N VAL A 729 -30.12 12.84 -27.88
CA VAL A 729 -29.28 12.48 -26.73
C VAL A 729 -27.89 13.07 -26.88
N THR A 730 -27.28 13.43 -25.76
CA THR A 730 -25.88 13.83 -25.63
C THR A 730 -25.17 12.82 -24.75
N ALA A 731 -24.17 12.17 -25.33
CA ALA A 731 -23.32 11.18 -24.68
C ALA A 731 -21.95 11.81 -24.39
N THR A 732 -21.43 11.62 -23.19
CA THR A 732 -20.11 12.10 -22.75
C THR A 732 -19.35 10.97 -22.09
N VAL A 733 -18.05 10.86 -22.39
CA VAL A 733 -17.14 9.87 -21.80
C VAL A 733 -16.02 10.58 -21.08
N ASP A 734 -15.76 10.21 -19.84
CA ASP A 734 -14.54 10.62 -19.15
C ASP A 734 -13.51 9.51 -19.30
N ALA A 735 -12.41 9.84 -19.97
CA ALA A 735 -11.36 8.89 -20.28
C ALA A 735 -10.01 9.61 -20.31
N TYR A 736 -8.96 8.91 -19.94
CA TYR A 736 -7.59 9.40 -20.01
C TYR A 736 -6.65 8.33 -20.58
N ASP A 737 -5.61 8.81 -21.23
CA ASP A 737 -4.50 8.00 -21.68
C ASP A 737 -3.38 8.06 -20.63
N ARG A 738 -2.75 6.93 -20.32
CA ARG A 738 -1.75 6.87 -19.24
C ARG A 738 -0.40 7.46 -19.67
N GLU A 739 -0.13 7.51 -20.96
CA GLU A 739 1.05 8.14 -21.55
C GLU A 739 0.80 9.65 -21.84
N GLY A 740 -0.42 10.13 -21.60
CA GLY A 740 -0.83 11.51 -21.88
C GLY A 740 -1.05 11.78 -23.37
N ASP A 741 -1.19 10.71 -24.16
CA ASP A 741 -1.44 10.83 -25.59
C ASP A 741 -2.84 11.38 -25.90
N ARG A 742 -2.97 11.95 -27.10
CA ARG A 742 -4.27 12.40 -27.58
C ARG A 742 -5.15 11.19 -27.91
N MET A 743 -6.42 11.28 -27.55
CA MET A 743 -7.39 10.21 -27.82
C MET A 743 -8.36 10.60 -28.93
N THR A 744 -8.92 9.57 -29.57
CA THR A 744 -10.05 9.64 -30.49
C THR A 744 -11.18 8.77 -29.98
N TYR A 745 -12.42 9.16 -30.24
CA TYR A 745 -13.61 8.53 -29.69
C TYR A 745 -14.49 8.04 -30.84
N VAL A 746 -14.66 6.72 -30.96
CA VAL A 746 -15.54 6.10 -31.95
C VAL A 746 -16.82 5.66 -31.26
N TRP A 747 -17.89 6.41 -31.48
CA TRP A 747 -19.22 6.17 -30.94
C TRP A 747 -19.99 5.22 -31.85
N ASP A 748 -20.40 4.07 -31.32
CA ASP A 748 -21.45 3.24 -31.93
C ASP A 748 -22.79 3.72 -31.38
N LEU A 749 -23.69 4.13 -32.28
CA LEU A 749 -24.99 4.70 -31.93
C LEU A 749 -26.09 3.63 -31.88
N GLY A 750 -25.76 2.35 -32.10
CA GLY A 750 -26.68 1.24 -31.94
C GLY A 750 -27.71 1.05 -33.07
N ASP A 751 -27.77 1.97 -34.03
CA ASP A 751 -28.60 1.88 -35.25
C ASP A 751 -27.81 1.45 -36.51
N GLY A 752 -26.55 1.03 -36.30
CA GLY A 752 -25.59 0.73 -37.35
C GLY A 752 -24.77 1.94 -37.81
N THR A 753 -25.03 3.13 -37.27
CA THR A 753 -24.22 4.33 -37.49
C THR A 753 -23.10 4.40 -36.46
N THR A 754 -21.88 4.68 -36.94
CA THR A 754 -20.75 5.06 -36.09
C THR A 754 -20.34 6.51 -36.35
N GLN A 755 -19.85 7.20 -35.33
CA GLN A 755 -19.30 8.56 -35.44
C GLN A 755 -17.96 8.65 -34.73
N GLU A 756 -17.00 9.35 -35.33
CA GLU A 756 -15.67 9.57 -34.74
C GLU A 756 -15.52 11.04 -34.34
N THR A 757 -15.10 11.29 -33.10
CA THR A 757 -14.87 12.63 -32.55
C THR A 757 -13.48 12.73 -31.90
N ASN A 758 -12.94 13.95 -31.83
CA ASN A 758 -11.73 14.27 -31.05
C ASN A 758 -12.07 14.85 -29.66
N GLU A 759 -13.34 15.18 -29.45
CA GLU A 759 -13.86 15.63 -28.16
C GLU A 759 -14.58 14.46 -27.49
N PRO A 760 -14.56 14.38 -26.15
CA PRO A 760 -15.18 13.30 -25.37
C PRO A 760 -16.72 13.33 -25.35
N THR A 761 -17.37 13.93 -26.35
CA THR A 761 -18.82 14.15 -26.39
C THR A 761 -19.36 13.93 -27.80
N VAL A 762 -20.54 13.31 -27.91
CA VAL A 762 -21.34 13.21 -29.15
C VAL A 762 -22.80 13.57 -28.88
N THR A 763 -23.44 14.21 -29.86
CA THR A 763 -24.89 14.45 -29.85
C THR A 763 -25.52 13.75 -31.04
N TYR A 764 -26.56 12.94 -30.80
CA TYR A 764 -27.26 12.19 -31.84
C TYR A 764 -28.78 12.25 -31.70
N ALA A 765 -29.49 12.24 -32.82
CA ALA A 765 -30.95 12.34 -32.85
C ALA A 765 -31.57 11.10 -33.51
N TYR A 766 -32.21 10.25 -32.71
CA TYR A 766 -32.96 9.09 -33.19
C TYR A 766 -34.31 9.53 -33.77
N LYS A 767 -34.57 9.14 -35.01
CA LYS A 767 -35.78 9.52 -35.77
C LYS A 767 -36.77 8.36 -35.96
N GLN A 768 -36.38 7.15 -35.59
CA GLN A 768 -37.19 5.94 -35.69
C GLN A 768 -37.34 5.34 -34.30
N ALA A 769 -38.53 4.83 -34.01
CA ALA A 769 -38.81 4.18 -32.75
C ALA A 769 -38.00 2.89 -32.65
N GLY A 770 -37.45 2.60 -31.47
CA GLY A 770 -36.63 1.41 -31.28
C GLY A 770 -35.76 1.47 -30.02
N SER A 771 -35.09 0.35 -29.75
CA SER A 771 -34.11 0.21 -28.68
C SER A 771 -32.71 0.10 -29.29
N TYR A 772 -31.85 1.06 -28.96
CA TYR A 772 -30.50 1.20 -29.52
C TYR A 772 -29.47 1.01 -28.41
N LYS A 773 -28.38 0.28 -28.70
CA LYS A 773 -27.26 0.10 -27.77
C LYS A 773 -26.12 1.02 -28.17
N MET A 774 -25.91 2.07 -27.40
CA MET A 774 -24.86 3.05 -27.64
C MET A 774 -23.61 2.69 -26.82
N ASN A 775 -22.43 2.74 -27.44
CA ASN A 775 -21.14 2.65 -26.73
C ASN A 775 -20.10 3.56 -27.37
N VAL A 776 -18.96 3.69 -26.71
CA VAL A 776 -17.81 4.42 -27.24
C VAL A 776 -16.56 3.57 -27.14
N THR A 777 -15.77 3.57 -28.21
CA THR A 777 -14.42 3.03 -28.24
C THR A 777 -13.43 4.18 -28.22
N VAL A 778 -12.68 4.30 -27.13
CA VAL A 778 -11.61 5.28 -26.96
C VAL A 778 -10.31 4.68 -27.49
N LYS A 779 -9.61 5.41 -28.35
CA LYS A 779 -8.35 4.97 -28.96
C LYS A 779 -7.28 6.02 -28.78
N ASP A 780 -6.07 5.60 -28.45
CA ASP A 780 -4.90 6.48 -28.46
C ASP A 780 -4.29 6.60 -29.87
N VAL A 781 -3.18 7.35 -29.97
CA VAL A 781 -2.44 7.57 -31.23
C VAL A 781 -1.64 6.36 -31.70
N ALA A 782 -1.33 5.42 -30.80
CA ALA A 782 -0.59 4.20 -31.09
C ALA A 782 -1.53 3.06 -31.55
N GLY A 783 -2.84 3.23 -31.40
CA GLY A 783 -3.89 2.35 -31.87
C GLY A 783 -4.45 1.39 -30.83
N GLU A 784 -4.01 1.45 -29.57
CA GLU A 784 -4.65 0.68 -28.50
C GLU A 784 -6.01 1.29 -28.18
N ALA A 785 -6.94 0.43 -27.77
CA ALA A 785 -8.34 0.80 -27.67
C ALA A 785 -9.05 0.13 -26.50
N VAL A 786 -9.98 0.86 -25.88
CA VAL A 786 -10.91 0.34 -24.89
C VAL A 786 -12.33 0.74 -25.27
N SER A 787 -13.29 -0.17 -25.10
CA SER A 787 -14.71 0.13 -25.33
C SER A 787 -15.46 0.23 -24.01
N SER A 788 -16.37 1.20 -23.92
CA SER A 788 -17.31 1.29 -22.81
C SER A 788 -18.28 0.10 -22.82
N LEU A 789 -18.96 -0.13 -21.70
CA LEU A 789 -20.18 -0.93 -21.71
C LEU A 789 -21.28 -0.22 -22.51
N ASP A 790 -22.24 -0.99 -23.04
CA ASP A 790 -23.39 -0.47 -23.78
C ASP A 790 -24.36 0.30 -22.85
N LYS A 791 -24.92 1.41 -23.35
CA LYS A 791 -26.06 2.13 -22.78
C LYS A 791 -27.27 1.97 -23.70
N THR A 792 -28.38 1.49 -23.16
CA THR A 792 -29.62 1.32 -23.93
C THR A 792 -30.35 2.65 -24.04
N ILE A 793 -30.72 3.03 -25.26
CA ILE A 793 -31.51 4.22 -25.58
C ILE A 793 -32.84 3.78 -26.23
N ILE A 794 -33.96 4.19 -25.64
CA ILE A 794 -35.31 3.86 -26.12
C ILE A 794 -35.90 5.10 -26.80
N ALA A 795 -35.82 5.15 -28.12
CA ALA A 795 -36.39 6.25 -28.89
C ALA A 795 -37.84 5.96 -29.26
N GLY A 796 -38.71 6.97 -29.13
CA GLY A 796 -40.12 6.90 -29.51
C GLY A 796 -41.06 6.39 -28.43
N ASN A 797 -40.59 6.28 -27.19
CA ASN A 797 -41.44 6.10 -26.02
C ASN A 797 -40.89 7.00 -24.90
N GLU A 798 -41.74 7.83 -24.31
CA GLU A 798 -41.46 8.72 -23.19
C GLU A 798 -41.82 8.02 -21.89
N ARG A 799 -40.95 8.13 -20.87
CA ARG A 799 -41.25 7.49 -19.58
C ARG A 799 -42.52 8.11 -19.00
N PRO A 800 -43.52 7.29 -18.60
CA PRO A 800 -44.72 7.84 -18.01
C PRO A 800 -44.42 8.52 -16.67
N VAL A 801 -45.16 9.58 -16.36
CA VAL A 801 -45.01 10.34 -15.13
C VAL A 801 -46.03 9.84 -14.12
N VAL A 802 -45.55 9.32 -12.98
CA VAL A 802 -46.39 8.92 -11.84
C VAL A 802 -46.26 9.99 -10.76
N ASN A 803 -47.39 10.40 -10.20
CA ASN A 803 -47.46 11.35 -9.09
C ASN A 803 -48.35 10.81 -7.96
N ILE A 804 -47.96 11.01 -6.69
CA ILE A 804 -48.59 10.58 -5.45
C ILE A 804 -48.88 11.82 -4.61
N ASP A 805 -50.15 12.19 -4.55
CA ASP A 805 -50.65 13.27 -3.70
C ASP A 805 -51.08 12.71 -2.34
N LEU A 806 -50.34 13.05 -1.28
CA LEU A 806 -50.74 12.76 0.09
C LEU A 806 -51.68 13.85 0.59
N GLN A 807 -52.97 13.53 0.69
CA GLN A 807 -54.03 14.43 1.13
C GLN A 807 -54.08 14.52 2.68
N GLN A 808 -52.94 14.86 3.27
CA GLN A 808 -52.75 15.07 4.71
C GLN A 808 -52.22 16.48 4.99
N ALA A 809 -52.47 16.99 6.19
CA ALA A 809 -52.02 18.33 6.56
C ALA A 809 -50.50 18.40 6.87
N ASN A 810 -49.90 17.29 7.31
CA ASN A 810 -48.48 17.22 7.68
C ASN A 810 -47.70 16.40 6.65
N SER A 811 -46.69 17.00 6.04
CA SER A 811 -45.87 16.39 4.98
C SER A 811 -44.56 15.77 5.46
N SER A 812 -44.14 15.96 6.71
CA SER A 812 -42.82 15.56 7.20
C SER A 812 -42.81 14.20 7.90
N PHE A 813 -43.91 13.80 8.54
CA PHE A 813 -43.98 12.53 9.25
C PHE A 813 -45.42 12.03 9.36
N TYR A 814 -45.57 10.72 9.61
CA TYR A 814 -46.87 10.13 9.92
C TYR A 814 -47.05 9.94 11.43
N ILE A 815 -48.29 10.08 11.91
CA ILE A 815 -48.64 9.77 13.30
C ILE A 815 -49.24 8.35 13.34
N PRO A 816 -48.65 7.41 14.09
CA PRO A 816 -49.19 6.06 14.22
C PRO A 816 -50.65 6.07 14.67
N GLY A 817 -51.50 5.32 13.95
CA GLY A 817 -52.94 5.26 14.18
C GLY A 817 -53.76 6.41 13.57
N GLN A 818 -53.13 7.47 13.04
CA GLN A 818 -53.82 8.48 12.24
C GLN A 818 -53.80 8.12 10.75
N PRO A 819 -54.95 8.16 10.07
CA PRO A 819 -55.00 7.76 8.67
C PRO A 819 -54.47 8.82 7.69
N ILE A 820 -53.71 8.37 6.71
CA ILE A 820 -53.21 9.12 5.55
C ILE A 820 -54.11 8.82 4.35
N ASN A 821 -54.69 9.84 3.75
CA ASN A 821 -55.36 9.73 2.46
C ASN A 821 -54.34 9.97 1.35
N TYR A 822 -54.40 9.21 0.26
CA TYR A 822 -53.52 9.40 -0.89
C TYR A 822 -54.30 9.27 -2.20
N LYS A 823 -53.75 9.90 -3.25
CA LYS A 823 -54.22 9.79 -4.63
C LYS A 823 -53.03 9.68 -5.57
N VAL A 824 -53.03 8.65 -6.40
CA VAL A 824 -52.06 8.43 -7.47
C VAL A 824 -52.65 8.96 -8.78
N THR A 825 -51.84 9.70 -9.53
CA THR A 825 -52.14 10.13 -10.89
C THR A 825 -51.00 9.72 -11.80
N VAL A 826 -51.34 9.13 -12.94
CA VAL A 826 -50.36 8.75 -13.95
C VAL A 826 -50.66 9.55 -15.21
N THR A 827 -49.62 10.06 -15.84
CA THR A 827 -49.69 10.70 -17.16
C THR A 827 -48.70 10.01 -18.08
N ASP A 828 -49.21 9.45 -19.16
CA ASP A 828 -48.41 8.94 -20.27
C ASP A 828 -48.58 9.93 -21.44
N ALA A 829 -47.47 10.34 -22.05
CA ALA A 829 -47.46 11.29 -23.15
C ALA A 829 -47.80 10.61 -24.50
N ASP A 830 -47.55 9.31 -24.62
CA ASP A 830 -47.63 8.56 -25.86
C ASP A 830 -48.87 7.66 -25.95
N SER A 831 -49.51 7.32 -24.82
CA SER A 831 -50.69 6.43 -24.79
C SER A 831 -51.76 6.81 -23.74
N GLU A 832 -52.97 6.23 -23.85
CA GLU A 832 -53.97 6.31 -22.77
C GLU A 832 -53.56 5.39 -21.62
N VAL A 833 -53.56 5.93 -20.39
CA VAL A 833 -53.17 5.18 -19.19
C VAL A 833 -54.16 4.06 -18.90
N ASP A 834 -53.69 2.82 -18.92
CA ASP A 834 -54.40 1.67 -18.39
C ASP A 834 -54.30 1.62 -16.86
N GLU A 835 -55.38 2.00 -16.16
CA GLU A 835 -55.44 2.02 -14.70
C GLU A 835 -55.19 0.63 -14.08
N ASP A 836 -55.44 -0.47 -14.80
CA ASP A 836 -55.18 -1.83 -14.31
C ASP A 836 -53.67 -2.15 -14.23
N ASN A 837 -52.82 -1.38 -14.93
CA ASN A 837 -51.36 -1.49 -14.91
C ASN A 837 -50.71 -0.57 -13.87
N VAL A 838 -51.50 0.18 -13.09
CA VAL A 838 -50.99 1.01 -11.99
C VAL A 838 -50.83 0.15 -10.73
N TYR A 839 -49.60 0.04 -10.26
CA TYR A 839 -49.28 -0.68 -9.03
C TYR A 839 -49.00 0.29 -7.89
N VAL A 840 -49.75 0.17 -6.79
CA VAL A 840 -49.59 0.98 -5.57
C VAL A 840 -49.30 0.06 -4.39
N SER A 841 -48.31 0.39 -3.57
CA SER A 841 -47.92 -0.42 -2.42
C SER A 841 -47.42 0.42 -1.26
N VAL A 842 -47.53 -0.15 -0.06
CA VAL A 842 -47.05 0.44 1.19
C VAL A 842 -46.07 -0.51 1.85
N GLU A 843 -44.93 0.02 2.25
CA GLU A 843 -43.92 -0.70 3.03
C GLU A 843 -43.50 0.09 4.28
N TYR A 844 -42.95 -0.63 5.25
CA TYR A 844 -42.36 -0.08 6.48
C TYR A 844 -40.93 -0.58 6.63
N ARG A 845 -39.98 0.31 6.96
CA ARG A 845 -38.54 -0.01 7.05
C ARG A 845 -37.87 0.74 8.20
N SER A 846 -36.83 0.17 8.80
CA SER A 846 -36.05 0.81 9.86
C SER A 846 -34.99 1.77 9.29
N GLY A 847 -35.18 3.09 9.43
CA GLY A 847 -34.16 4.12 9.16
C GLY A 847 -34.12 4.67 7.72
N MET A 848 -33.74 5.95 7.57
CA MET A 848 -33.61 6.64 6.27
C MET A 848 -32.39 6.19 5.45
N ASP A 849 -31.34 5.67 6.09
CA ASP A 849 -30.15 5.17 5.37
C ASP A 849 -30.46 3.88 4.58
N GLU A 850 -31.38 3.04 5.06
CA GLU A 850 -31.90 1.88 4.29
C GLU A 850 -32.85 2.30 3.16
N VAL A 851 -33.44 3.51 3.22
CA VAL A 851 -34.34 4.06 2.18
C VAL A 851 -33.55 4.57 0.98
N ASN A 852 -32.44 5.28 1.21
CA ASN A 852 -31.57 5.77 0.13
C ASN A 852 -30.83 4.64 -0.60
N MET A 853 -30.83 3.43 -0.02
CA MET A 853 -30.19 2.25 -0.58
C MET A 853 -31.09 1.34 -1.42
N ASN A 854 -32.35 1.70 -1.77
CA ASN A 854 -33.04 0.93 -2.83
C ASN A 854 -34.27 1.57 -3.52
N LEU A 855 -34.24 1.50 -4.86
CA LEU A 855 -35.33 1.40 -5.83
C LEU A 855 -36.27 0.21 -5.51
N GLY A 856 -37.06 0.38 -4.47
CA GLY A 856 -37.67 -0.71 -3.71
C GLY A 856 -39.10 -1.10 -4.07
N HIS A 857 -39.61 -0.99 -5.29
CA HIS A 857 -41.00 -1.38 -5.59
C HIS A 857 -41.22 -1.94 -7.00
N GLN A 858 -40.89 -3.21 -7.23
CA GLN A 858 -41.30 -3.92 -8.46
C GLN A 858 -41.52 -5.43 -8.23
N GLN A 859 -42.10 -5.88 -7.11
CA GLN A 859 -42.32 -7.34 -6.97
C GLN A 859 -43.40 -7.91 -7.90
N VAL A 860 -44.39 -7.10 -8.33
CA VAL A 860 -45.46 -7.59 -9.21
C VAL A 860 -45.20 -7.25 -10.68
N SER A 861 -44.69 -6.05 -11.01
CA SER A 861 -44.21 -5.71 -12.37
C SER A 861 -42.88 -6.39 -12.71
N GLY A 862 -41.96 -6.52 -11.75
CA GLY A 862 -40.65 -7.13 -11.93
C GLY A 862 -40.69 -8.65 -12.10
N ALA A 863 -41.74 -9.35 -11.66
CA ALA A 863 -41.91 -10.77 -11.99
C ALA A 863 -42.34 -10.98 -13.46
N VAL A 864 -43.13 -10.05 -14.02
CA VAL A 864 -43.54 -10.08 -15.44
C VAL A 864 -42.38 -9.65 -16.35
N MET A 865 -41.70 -8.55 -15.99
CA MET A 865 -40.51 -8.07 -16.70
C MET A 865 -39.33 -9.04 -16.54
N GLY A 866 -39.10 -9.59 -15.35
CA GLY A 866 -38.09 -10.61 -15.09
C GLY A 866 -38.33 -11.87 -15.91
N LYS A 867 -39.59 -12.27 -16.11
CA LYS A 867 -39.93 -13.38 -17.02
C LYS A 867 -39.56 -13.04 -18.47
N ALA A 868 -39.94 -11.86 -18.95
CA ALA A 868 -39.59 -11.42 -20.31
C ALA A 868 -38.06 -11.33 -20.50
N LEU A 869 -37.32 -10.82 -19.50
CA LEU A 869 -35.86 -10.74 -19.49
C LEU A 869 -35.19 -12.12 -19.51
N THR A 870 -35.68 -13.10 -18.74
CA THR A 870 -35.13 -14.47 -18.82
C THR A 870 -35.38 -15.15 -20.17
N GLN A 871 -36.35 -14.65 -20.96
CA GLN A 871 -36.68 -15.17 -22.28
C GLN A 871 -35.93 -14.43 -23.42
N SER A 872 -35.61 -13.15 -23.22
CA SER A 872 -34.87 -12.32 -24.15
C SER A 872 -33.35 -12.48 -24.02
N LEU A 873 -32.85 -12.75 -22.81
CA LEU A 873 -31.44 -13.10 -22.56
C LEU A 873 -31.14 -14.56 -22.94
N ASP A 874 -29.85 -14.89 -23.01
CA ASP A 874 -29.34 -16.23 -23.28
C ASP A 874 -29.55 -17.22 -22.13
N CYS A 875 -30.08 -16.77 -20.99
CA CYS A 875 -30.41 -17.59 -19.82
C CYS A 875 -31.25 -18.84 -20.16
N LYS A 876 -32.18 -18.75 -21.13
CA LYS A 876 -33.02 -19.88 -21.60
C LYS A 876 -32.24 -21.05 -22.23
N SER A 877 -30.99 -20.81 -22.64
CA SER A 877 -30.13 -21.83 -23.23
C SER A 877 -29.64 -22.81 -22.16
N CYS A 878 -29.49 -22.35 -20.92
CA CYS A 878 -28.96 -23.13 -19.80
C CYS A 878 -30.00 -23.45 -18.71
N HIS A 879 -31.07 -22.67 -18.60
CA HIS A 879 -32.13 -22.85 -17.61
C HIS A 879 -33.52 -22.93 -18.25
N LYS A 880 -34.42 -23.74 -17.67
CA LYS A 880 -35.86 -23.76 -18.03
C LYS A 880 -36.71 -23.51 -16.78
N GLU A 881 -37.98 -23.14 -16.98
CA GLU A 881 -38.87 -22.76 -15.87
C GLU A 881 -39.11 -23.90 -14.87
N LYS A 882 -39.39 -25.13 -15.33
CA LYS A 882 -39.78 -26.28 -14.47
C LYS A 882 -38.96 -27.56 -14.66
N GLU A 883 -38.02 -27.56 -15.60
CA GLU A 883 -37.20 -28.73 -15.92
C GLU A 883 -35.71 -28.34 -15.88
N ALA A 884 -34.85 -29.22 -15.40
CA ALA A 884 -33.41 -28.99 -15.48
C ALA A 884 -32.93 -29.02 -16.95
N SER A 885 -31.88 -28.25 -17.26
CA SER A 885 -31.21 -28.25 -18.55
C SER A 885 -29.70 -28.44 -18.32
N ILE A 886 -28.86 -27.51 -18.78
CA ILE A 886 -27.42 -27.47 -18.43
C ILE A 886 -27.24 -27.06 -16.96
N GLY A 887 -28.06 -26.13 -16.46
CA GLY A 887 -28.19 -25.75 -15.05
C GLY A 887 -29.52 -26.20 -14.43
N PRO A 888 -29.76 -25.89 -13.13
CA PRO A 888 -31.03 -26.19 -12.43
C PRO A 888 -32.21 -25.45 -13.06
N SER A 889 -33.45 -25.93 -12.85
CA SER A 889 -34.63 -25.17 -13.28
C SER A 889 -34.83 -23.92 -12.42
N TYR A 890 -35.49 -22.88 -12.97
CA TYR A 890 -35.82 -21.69 -12.17
C TYR A 890 -36.72 -22.05 -10.97
N TYR A 891 -37.60 -23.04 -11.11
CA TYR A 891 -38.41 -23.57 -10.01
C TYR A 891 -37.56 -24.22 -8.90
N ASP A 892 -36.54 -25.01 -9.25
CA ASP A 892 -35.66 -25.65 -8.25
C ASP A 892 -34.86 -24.61 -7.47
N VAL A 893 -34.40 -23.56 -8.15
CA VAL A 893 -33.75 -22.41 -7.51
C VAL A 893 -34.72 -21.71 -6.56
N SER A 894 -35.97 -21.50 -6.98
CA SER A 894 -37.01 -20.91 -6.16
C SER A 894 -37.34 -21.74 -4.92
N GLU A 895 -37.45 -23.07 -5.04
CA GLU A 895 -37.74 -23.96 -3.90
C GLU A 895 -36.57 -24.03 -2.92
N LYS A 896 -35.32 -24.14 -3.39
CA LYS A 896 -34.13 -24.24 -2.52
C LYS A 896 -34.00 -23.05 -1.56
N TYR A 897 -34.39 -21.87 -2.02
CA TYR A 897 -34.25 -20.63 -1.25
C TYR A 897 -35.56 -20.09 -0.66
N LYS A 898 -36.61 -20.90 -0.66
CA LYS A 898 -37.93 -20.53 -0.13
C LYS A 898 -37.85 -20.08 1.33
N GLY A 899 -38.40 -18.91 1.63
CA GLY A 899 -38.49 -18.36 2.99
C GLY A 899 -37.27 -17.54 3.46
N ASN A 900 -36.22 -17.40 2.65
CA ASN A 900 -35.06 -16.56 2.98
C ASN A 900 -35.29 -15.09 2.56
N ARG A 901 -35.50 -14.20 3.54
CA ARG A 901 -35.79 -12.78 3.30
C ARG A 901 -34.64 -11.96 2.71
N ARG A 902 -33.41 -12.49 2.67
CA ARG A 902 -32.20 -11.80 2.16
C ARG A 902 -31.68 -12.36 0.83
N ILE A 903 -32.42 -13.27 0.17
CA ILE A 903 -31.92 -14.02 -0.99
C ILE A 903 -31.81 -13.20 -2.29
N THR A 904 -32.64 -12.18 -2.48
CA THR A 904 -32.68 -11.41 -3.73
C THR A 904 -31.32 -10.83 -4.10
N ASN A 905 -30.60 -10.24 -3.15
CA ASN A 905 -29.27 -9.66 -3.38
C ASN A 905 -28.23 -10.72 -3.76
N TYR A 906 -28.34 -11.92 -3.18
CA TYR A 906 -27.47 -13.04 -3.51
C TYR A 906 -27.70 -13.53 -4.95
N LEU A 907 -28.96 -13.66 -5.37
CA LEU A 907 -29.30 -14.05 -6.75
C LEU A 907 -28.87 -12.98 -7.76
N MET A 908 -29.07 -11.69 -7.44
CA MET A 908 -28.61 -10.58 -8.28
C MET A 908 -27.10 -10.64 -8.50
N ALA A 909 -26.32 -10.81 -7.42
CA ALA A 909 -24.87 -10.92 -7.53
C ALA A 909 -24.44 -12.11 -8.39
N LYS A 910 -25.11 -13.27 -8.26
CA LYS A 910 -24.83 -14.45 -9.08
C LYS A 910 -25.22 -14.30 -10.54
N ILE A 911 -26.27 -13.55 -10.86
CA ILE A 911 -26.67 -13.25 -12.24
C ILE A 911 -25.62 -12.35 -12.91
N ILE A 912 -25.18 -11.29 -12.21
CA ILE A 912 -24.26 -10.29 -12.75
C ILE A 912 -22.84 -10.85 -12.87
N ALA A 913 -22.31 -11.44 -11.80
CA ALA A 913 -20.91 -11.89 -11.73
C ALA A 913 -20.70 -13.38 -12.13
N GLY A 914 -21.78 -14.13 -12.37
CA GLY A 914 -21.71 -15.57 -12.63
C GLY A 914 -21.37 -16.39 -11.38
N GLY A 915 -21.08 -17.67 -11.56
CA GLY A 915 -20.58 -18.50 -10.46
C GLY A 915 -20.60 -19.99 -10.71
N SER A 916 -19.92 -20.73 -9.82
CA SER A 916 -19.80 -22.19 -9.84
C SER A 916 -20.09 -22.81 -8.46
N GLY A 917 -20.24 -24.14 -8.40
CA GLY A 917 -20.18 -24.93 -7.16
C GLY A 917 -21.47 -25.09 -6.34
N VAL A 918 -22.52 -24.30 -6.59
CA VAL A 918 -23.78 -24.35 -5.78
C VAL A 918 -24.76 -25.45 -6.23
N TRP A 919 -24.68 -25.82 -7.51
CA TRP A 919 -25.58 -26.77 -8.18
C TRP A 919 -24.83 -27.80 -9.05
N GLY A 920 -23.50 -27.90 -8.91
CA GLY A 920 -22.62 -28.77 -9.69
C GLY A 920 -21.35 -28.06 -10.20
N GLU A 921 -20.56 -28.77 -11.01
CA GLU A 921 -19.29 -28.29 -11.59
C GLU A 921 -19.46 -27.39 -12.82
N VAL A 922 -20.67 -27.33 -13.40
CA VAL A 922 -20.96 -26.50 -14.56
C VAL A 922 -21.08 -25.03 -14.14
N VAL A 923 -20.22 -24.19 -14.72
CA VAL A 923 -20.13 -22.76 -14.42
C VAL A 923 -21.29 -22.00 -15.07
N MET A 924 -21.96 -21.13 -14.31
CA MET A 924 -22.90 -20.16 -14.83
C MET A 924 -22.13 -18.93 -15.34
N PRO A 925 -22.22 -18.59 -16.63
CA PRO A 925 -21.59 -17.39 -17.19
C PRO A 925 -22.08 -16.11 -16.50
N ALA A 926 -21.19 -15.13 -16.39
CA ALA A 926 -21.51 -13.80 -15.87
C ALA A 926 -22.35 -13.01 -16.88
N HIS A 927 -23.30 -12.21 -16.38
CA HIS A 927 -24.07 -11.28 -17.20
C HIS A 927 -23.82 -9.84 -16.71
N PRO A 928 -22.58 -9.31 -16.87
CA PRO A 928 -22.20 -8.00 -16.32
C PRO A 928 -22.99 -6.84 -16.94
N ASN A 929 -23.61 -7.06 -18.10
CA ASN A 929 -24.44 -6.10 -18.83
C ASN A 929 -25.90 -6.06 -18.34
N VAL A 930 -26.28 -6.93 -17.40
CA VAL A 930 -27.59 -6.88 -16.74
C VAL A 930 -27.49 -5.85 -15.61
N THR A 931 -28.28 -4.78 -15.69
CA THR A 931 -28.30 -3.74 -14.66
C THR A 931 -28.75 -4.31 -13.32
N GLN A 932 -28.43 -3.65 -12.21
CA GLN A 932 -28.91 -4.08 -10.89
C GLN A 932 -30.46 -4.17 -10.84
N LEU A 933 -31.14 -3.29 -11.57
CA LEU A 933 -32.60 -3.31 -11.68
C LEU A 933 -33.10 -4.56 -12.43
N GLU A 934 -32.52 -4.86 -13.59
CA GLU A 934 -32.88 -6.05 -14.38
C GLU A 934 -32.53 -7.35 -13.64
N ALA A 935 -31.36 -7.41 -13.00
CA ALA A 935 -30.94 -8.55 -12.19
C ALA A 935 -31.91 -8.80 -11.03
N ARG A 936 -32.42 -7.71 -10.43
CA ARG A 936 -33.44 -7.78 -9.38
C ARG A 936 -34.78 -8.29 -9.91
N GLN A 937 -35.22 -7.80 -11.07
CA GLN A 937 -36.46 -8.26 -11.73
C GLN A 937 -36.37 -9.76 -12.08
N ILE A 938 -35.25 -10.22 -12.63
CA ILE A 938 -34.99 -11.64 -12.91
C ILE A 938 -35.03 -12.47 -11.61
N ALA A 939 -34.34 -12.02 -10.56
CA ALA A 939 -34.33 -12.69 -9.26
C ALA A 939 -35.73 -12.76 -8.61
N GLN A 940 -36.55 -11.72 -8.79
CA GLN A 940 -37.94 -11.67 -8.30
C GLN A 940 -38.85 -12.63 -9.08
N TYR A 941 -38.71 -12.70 -10.40
CA TYR A 941 -39.40 -13.70 -11.22
C TYR A 941 -39.06 -15.12 -10.77
N ILE A 942 -37.76 -15.46 -10.63
CA ILE A 942 -37.33 -16.79 -10.19
C ILE A 942 -37.97 -17.14 -8.84
N GLN A 943 -37.88 -16.26 -7.85
CA GLN A 943 -38.45 -16.49 -6.51
C GLN A 943 -39.98 -16.63 -6.49
N SER A 944 -40.67 -16.07 -7.48
CA SER A 944 -42.13 -16.16 -7.57
C SER A 944 -42.63 -17.57 -7.94
N LEU A 945 -41.78 -18.43 -8.52
CA LEU A 945 -42.22 -19.68 -9.13
C LEU A 945 -42.66 -20.75 -8.12
N ALA A 946 -42.12 -20.72 -6.90
CA ALA A 946 -42.43 -21.73 -5.88
C ALA A 946 -43.13 -21.20 -4.61
N GLY A 947 -43.37 -19.89 -4.56
CA GLY A 947 -44.23 -19.27 -3.56
C GLY A 947 -45.70 -19.46 -3.91
N GLY A 948 -46.48 -20.10 -3.01
CA GLY A 948 -47.94 -20.02 -3.08
C GLY A 948 -48.39 -18.57 -2.92
N ASP A 949 -49.42 -18.17 -3.67
CA ASP A 949 -49.97 -16.81 -3.81
C ASP A 949 -49.99 -15.96 -2.53
N ASN A 950 -48.88 -15.31 -2.22
CA ASN A 950 -48.84 -14.13 -1.37
C ASN A 950 -48.44 -12.92 -2.23
N LYS A 951 -49.11 -12.74 -3.38
CA LYS A 951 -49.15 -11.43 -4.03
C LYS A 951 -49.92 -10.51 -3.09
N GLN A 952 -49.24 -9.56 -2.44
CA GLN A 952 -49.95 -8.45 -1.83
C GLN A 952 -50.65 -7.70 -2.98
N PRO A 953 -52.00 -7.63 -3.00
CA PRO A 953 -52.71 -6.96 -4.07
C PRO A 953 -52.31 -5.47 -4.09
N SER A 954 -52.23 -4.91 -5.31
CA SER A 954 -52.08 -3.47 -5.50
C SER A 954 -53.13 -2.73 -4.68
N LEU A 955 -52.74 -1.68 -3.97
CA LEU A 955 -53.70 -0.78 -3.36
C LEU A 955 -54.44 0.03 -4.46
N PRO A 956 -55.68 0.47 -4.22
CA PRO A 956 -56.39 1.30 -5.19
C PRO A 956 -55.65 2.62 -5.45
N MET A 957 -55.80 3.19 -6.64
CA MET A 957 -55.16 4.48 -7.00
C MET A 957 -55.57 5.65 -6.08
N ALA A 958 -56.67 5.53 -5.34
CA ALA A 958 -56.98 6.45 -4.25
C ALA A 958 -57.51 5.66 -3.05
N GLY A 959 -57.04 6.03 -1.86
CA GLY A 959 -57.39 5.28 -0.66
C GLY A 959 -56.95 5.95 0.62
N LYS A 960 -57.16 5.21 1.71
CA LYS A 960 -56.84 5.62 3.07
C LYS A 960 -56.02 4.53 3.73
N ILE A 961 -54.82 4.87 4.19
CA ILE A 961 -53.91 3.95 4.89
C ILE A 961 -53.75 4.45 6.32
N THR A 962 -53.90 3.58 7.30
CA THR A 962 -53.62 3.91 8.70
C THR A 962 -52.27 3.31 9.07
N PRO A 963 -51.21 4.13 9.23
CA PRO A 963 -49.91 3.61 9.58
C PRO A 963 -49.89 3.08 11.02
N GLU A 964 -49.24 1.94 11.22
CA GLU A 964 -48.96 1.37 12.53
C GLU A 964 -47.45 1.38 12.72
N ALA A 965 -46.92 2.09 13.72
CA ALA A 965 -45.50 1.98 14.05
C ALA A 965 -45.27 0.71 14.87
N LYS A 966 -44.44 -0.19 14.36
CA LYS A 966 -44.07 -1.43 15.06
C LYS A 966 -42.76 -1.27 15.83
N GLU A 967 -41.84 -0.44 15.33
CA GLU A 967 -40.54 -0.13 15.95
C GLU A 967 -40.19 1.37 15.83
N ASN A 968 -39.26 1.86 16.66
CA ASN A 968 -38.81 3.26 16.62
C ASN A 968 -37.89 3.49 15.41
N GLY A 969 -38.08 4.61 14.70
CA GLY A 969 -37.30 4.93 13.49
C GLY A 969 -37.80 4.23 12.22
N GLU A 970 -38.96 3.59 12.29
CA GLU A 970 -39.62 3.00 11.12
C GLU A 970 -40.16 4.13 10.20
N VAL A 971 -39.84 4.06 8.92
CA VAL A 971 -40.36 4.94 7.86
C VAL A 971 -41.50 4.26 7.13
N PHE A 972 -42.48 5.05 6.71
CA PHE A 972 -43.59 4.67 5.84
C PHE A 972 -43.21 5.02 4.40
N LEU A 973 -43.24 4.03 3.50
CA LEU A 973 -43.01 4.23 2.07
C LEU A 973 -44.30 3.94 1.32
N LEU A 974 -44.83 4.95 0.62
CA LEU A 974 -45.91 4.77 -0.35
C LEU A 974 -45.34 4.93 -1.75
N THR A 975 -45.48 3.88 -2.56
CA THR A 975 -44.94 3.88 -3.92
C THR A 975 -46.00 3.51 -4.92
N ALA A 976 -45.99 4.23 -6.03
CA ALA A 976 -46.80 3.98 -7.19
C ALA A 976 -45.89 3.83 -8.41
N SER A 977 -46.21 2.88 -9.27
CA SER A 977 -45.54 2.68 -10.54
C SER A 977 -46.53 2.34 -11.63
N TYR A 978 -46.25 2.77 -12.84
CA TYR A 978 -47.00 2.44 -14.04
C TYR A 978 -46.03 2.05 -15.15
N THR A 979 -46.32 0.95 -15.84
CA THR A 979 -45.57 0.54 -17.04
C THR A 979 -46.50 0.71 -18.22
N ASP A 980 -46.08 1.48 -19.21
CA ASP A 980 -46.81 1.65 -20.47
C ASP A 980 -46.75 0.36 -21.31
N GLU A 981 -47.43 0.34 -22.46
CA GLU A 981 -47.40 -0.81 -23.38
C GLU A 981 -46.25 -0.74 -24.41
N GLY A 982 -45.43 0.30 -24.36
CA GLY A 982 -44.50 0.68 -25.42
C GLY A 982 -45.19 1.27 -26.65
N THR A 983 -44.41 1.93 -27.52
CA THR A 983 -44.91 2.55 -28.74
C THR A 983 -44.16 2.02 -29.97
N GLY A 984 -44.86 1.26 -30.83
CA GLY A 984 -44.25 0.64 -32.02
C GLY A 984 -43.23 -0.45 -31.67
N ASP A 985 -41.98 -0.28 -32.11
CA ASP A 985 -40.85 -1.17 -31.78
C ASP A 985 -40.08 -0.70 -30.53
N ALA A 986 -40.49 0.40 -29.89
CA ALA A 986 -39.90 0.89 -28.64
C ALA A 986 -40.39 0.04 -27.46
N LEU A 987 -39.46 -0.29 -26.55
CA LEU A 987 -39.77 -1.12 -25.38
C LEU A 987 -40.69 -0.37 -24.40
N PRO A 988 -41.54 -1.10 -23.66
CA PRO A 988 -42.30 -0.56 -22.56
C PRO A 988 -41.43 0.14 -21.52
N LEU A 989 -41.87 1.28 -21.02
CA LEU A 989 -41.18 2.05 -19.99
C LEU A 989 -42.00 2.12 -18.70
N THR A 990 -41.30 2.06 -17.57
CA THR A 990 -41.92 2.22 -16.25
C THR A 990 -41.60 3.59 -15.68
N GLY A 991 -42.65 4.31 -15.29
CA GLY A 991 -42.61 5.47 -14.41
C GLY A 991 -42.91 5.06 -12.98
N SER A 992 -42.28 5.72 -12.00
CA SER A 992 -42.59 5.49 -10.58
C SER A 992 -42.30 6.72 -9.73
N GLU A 993 -43.05 6.85 -8.65
CA GLU A 993 -42.75 7.79 -7.58
C GLU A 993 -42.89 7.10 -6.22
N THR A 994 -42.07 7.50 -5.26
CA THR A 994 -42.10 7.03 -3.88
C THR A 994 -42.15 8.21 -2.93
N ILE A 995 -43.13 8.23 -2.05
CA ILE A 995 -43.19 9.15 -0.91
C ILE A 995 -42.72 8.42 0.35
N VAL A 996 -41.78 9.05 1.05
CA VAL A 996 -41.21 8.54 2.30
C VAL A 996 -41.62 9.48 3.44
N LEU A 997 -42.23 8.92 4.49
CA LEU A 997 -42.56 9.65 5.71
C LEU A 997 -41.90 8.95 6.90
N ALA A 998 -41.14 9.69 7.72
CA ALA A 998 -40.70 9.17 9.00
C ALA A 998 -41.87 9.02 9.98
N SER A 999 -41.74 8.17 10.99
CA SER A 999 -42.64 8.21 12.14
C SER A 999 -42.59 9.58 12.84
N ASN A 1000 -43.61 9.93 13.61
CA ASN A 1000 -43.63 11.14 14.46
C ASN A 1000 -42.57 11.16 15.59
N SER A 1001 -41.66 10.19 15.62
CA SER A 1001 -40.49 10.14 16.49
C SER A 1001 -39.23 10.32 15.65
N VAL A 1002 -38.53 11.43 15.85
CA VAL A 1002 -37.32 11.82 15.13
C VAL A 1002 -36.10 11.52 16.00
N SER A 1003 -35.21 10.69 15.48
CA SER A 1003 -33.86 10.45 16.03
C SER A 1003 -32.84 11.34 15.33
N PHE A 1004 -31.62 11.42 15.86
CA PHE A 1004 -30.59 12.33 15.36
C PHE A 1004 -29.50 11.57 14.58
N PRO A 1005 -29.43 11.69 13.25
CA PRO A 1005 -28.36 11.06 12.46
C PRO A 1005 -26.98 11.67 12.76
N GLU A 1006 -25.92 10.96 12.37
CA GLU A 1006 -24.55 11.44 12.48
C GLU A 1006 -24.36 12.71 11.62
N GLY A 1007 -23.71 13.74 12.17
CA GLY A 1007 -23.57 15.04 11.52
C GLY A 1007 -24.75 16.02 11.72
N THR A 1008 -25.74 15.69 12.56
CA THR A 1008 -26.81 16.64 12.91
C THR A 1008 -26.24 17.94 13.50
N PRO A 1009 -26.56 19.14 12.96
CA PRO A 1009 -26.02 20.41 13.47
C PRO A 1009 -26.49 20.71 14.89
N THR A 1010 -25.54 20.93 15.79
CA THR A 1010 -25.78 21.23 17.20
C THR A 1010 -24.73 22.22 17.74
N GLU A 1011 -25.06 22.93 18.82
CA GLU A 1011 -24.12 23.72 19.62
C GLU A 1011 -24.37 23.40 21.10
N GLY A 1012 -23.31 23.25 21.91
CA GLY A 1012 -23.45 22.85 23.31
C GLY A 1012 -23.82 21.37 23.52
N MET A 1013 -23.84 20.55 22.46
CA MET A 1013 -24.08 19.10 22.53
C MET A 1013 -22.93 18.32 21.87
N GLN A 1014 -22.78 17.06 22.24
CA GLN A 1014 -21.86 16.10 21.64
C GLN A 1014 -22.64 14.85 21.23
N ALA A 1015 -22.55 14.47 19.96
CA ALA A 1015 -23.12 13.21 19.47
C ALA A 1015 -22.38 12.01 20.08
N MET A 1016 -23.13 11.00 20.52
CA MET A 1016 -22.61 9.77 21.10
C MET A 1016 -23.47 8.59 20.63
N SER A 1017 -22.81 7.47 20.31
CA SER A 1017 -23.49 6.20 20.04
C SER A 1017 -23.47 5.33 21.29
N PHE A 1018 -24.64 4.85 21.73
CA PHE A 1018 -24.76 3.95 22.87
C PHE A 1018 -25.83 2.89 22.62
N GLY A 1019 -25.42 1.61 22.65
CA GLY A 1019 -26.34 0.48 22.43
C GLY A 1019 -27.03 0.47 21.06
N GLY A 1020 -26.40 1.06 20.04
CA GLY A 1020 -26.97 1.21 18.68
C GLY A 1020 -27.88 2.44 18.49
N MET A 1021 -28.08 3.27 19.51
CA MET A 1021 -28.80 4.54 19.41
C MET A 1021 -27.82 5.72 19.32
N GLN A 1022 -28.10 6.67 18.42
CA GLN A 1022 -27.41 7.96 18.37
C GLN A 1022 -28.14 8.95 19.28
N LEU A 1023 -27.41 9.57 20.21
CA LEU A 1023 -27.95 10.49 21.21
C LEU A 1023 -27.07 11.72 21.38
N GLN A 1024 -27.69 12.84 21.74
CA GLN A 1024 -27.03 14.15 21.88
C GLN A 1024 -26.78 14.44 23.36
N LEU A 1025 -25.54 14.25 23.80
CA LEU A 1025 -25.12 14.51 25.18
C LEU A 1025 -24.87 16.01 25.37
N LEU A 1026 -25.49 16.63 26.36
CA LEU A 1026 -25.24 18.03 26.70
C LEU A 1026 -23.79 18.21 27.18
N ASN A 1027 -23.03 19.11 26.55
CA ASN A 1027 -21.64 19.42 26.89
C ASN A 1027 -21.42 20.88 27.36
N ALA A 1028 -22.48 21.71 27.36
CA ALA A 1028 -22.47 23.08 27.87
C ALA A 1028 -23.75 23.42 28.67
N ALA A 1029 -23.75 24.55 29.38
CA ALA A 1029 -24.87 25.02 30.19
C ALA A 1029 -26.08 25.52 29.36
N GLU A 1030 -25.86 25.89 28.10
CA GLU A 1030 -26.88 26.19 27.12
C GLU A 1030 -26.43 25.71 25.74
N GLY A 1031 -27.38 25.46 24.84
CA GLY A 1031 -27.08 24.93 23.52
C GLY A 1031 -28.36 24.69 22.71
N TRP A 1032 -28.19 24.19 21.49
CA TRP A 1032 -29.28 23.95 20.57
C TRP A 1032 -29.01 22.79 19.60
N LEU A 1033 -30.10 22.26 19.04
CA LEU A 1033 -30.16 21.24 18.02
C LEU A 1033 -31.03 21.74 16.86
N LYS A 1034 -30.55 21.63 15.62
CA LYS A 1034 -31.29 22.04 14.41
C LYS A 1034 -32.01 20.87 13.74
N MET A 1035 -33.24 21.12 13.29
CA MET A 1035 -34.00 20.29 12.36
C MET A 1035 -34.39 21.14 11.15
N GLU A 1036 -34.40 20.54 9.96
CA GLU A 1036 -34.75 21.23 8.71
C GLU A 1036 -36.08 20.74 8.15
N ASN A 1037 -36.77 21.61 7.42
CA ASN A 1037 -37.99 21.31 6.64
C ASN A 1037 -39.04 20.50 7.41
N THR A 1038 -39.31 20.88 8.66
CA THR A 1038 -40.26 20.17 9.55
C THR A 1038 -41.64 20.82 9.52
N ASP A 1039 -42.64 20.11 9.01
CA ASP A 1039 -44.04 20.50 9.01
C ASP A 1039 -44.64 20.35 10.42
N LEU A 1040 -45.13 21.46 10.98
CA LEU A 1040 -45.75 21.50 12.30
C LEU A 1040 -47.29 21.47 12.24
N SER A 1041 -47.88 21.37 11.04
CA SER A 1041 -49.34 21.31 10.87
C SER A 1041 -49.94 20.18 11.71
N GLY A 1042 -50.87 20.54 12.60
CA GLY A 1042 -51.55 19.59 13.49
C GLY A 1042 -50.75 19.14 14.74
N VAL A 1043 -49.55 19.66 14.97
CA VAL A 1043 -48.76 19.38 16.19
C VAL A 1043 -49.21 20.31 17.32
N SER A 1044 -49.43 19.75 18.51
CA SER A 1044 -49.84 20.48 19.73
C SER A 1044 -48.76 20.49 20.83
N ARG A 1045 -47.84 19.53 20.80
CA ARG A 1045 -46.67 19.47 21.68
C ARG A 1045 -45.53 18.69 21.04
N VAL A 1046 -44.32 18.96 21.53
CA VAL A 1046 -43.11 18.18 21.28
C VAL A 1046 -42.64 17.59 22.60
N MET A 1047 -42.27 16.31 22.62
CA MET A 1047 -41.70 15.64 23.77
C MET A 1047 -40.22 15.36 23.50
N ALA A 1048 -39.33 15.99 24.26
CA ALA A 1048 -37.91 15.68 24.22
C ALA A 1048 -37.62 14.53 25.19
N MET A 1049 -37.22 13.38 24.65
CA MET A 1049 -36.88 12.20 25.45
C MET A 1049 -35.46 12.34 25.96
N VAL A 1050 -35.30 12.47 27.28
CA VAL A 1050 -34.01 12.69 27.93
C VAL A 1050 -33.60 11.48 28.77
N GLY A 1051 -32.32 11.14 28.76
CA GLY A 1051 -31.75 10.00 29.49
C GLY A 1051 -30.48 10.38 30.25
N TRP A 1052 -30.24 9.74 31.38
CA TRP A 1052 -29.09 10.02 32.26
C TRP A 1052 -28.63 8.78 33.02
N GLN A 1053 -27.37 8.76 33.43
CA GLN A 1053 -26.87 7.79 34.41
C GLN A 1053 -27.27 8.15 35.83
N GLU A 1054 -27.16 9.44 36.18
CA GLU A 1054 -27.60 10.02 37.45
C GLU A 1054 -28.56 11.19 37.17
N PRO A 1055 -29.69 11.31 37.90
CA PRO A 1055 -30.68 12.35 37.64
C PRO A 1055 -30.08 13.76 37.68
N PRO A 1056 -30.44 14.67 36.74
CA PRO A 1056 -29.99 16.05 36.75
C PRO A 1056 -30.32 16.72 38.08
N SER A 1057 -29.32 17.39 38.67
CA SER A 1057 -29.45 18.01 39.99
C SER A 1057 -29.99 19.44 39.95
N ILE A 1058 -30.14 20.02 38.75
CA ILE A 1058 -30.57 21.40 38.49
C ILE A 1058 -31.73 21.44 37.48
N PRO A 1059 -32.56 22.49 37.48
CA PRO A 1059 -33.61 22.64 36.48
C PRO A 1059 -33.06 23.08 35.12
N TYR A 1060 -33.72 22.63 34.05
CA TYR A 1060 -33.46 23.05 32.68
C TYR A 1060 -34.73 23.56 32.01
N THR A 1061 -34.60 24.62 31.22
CA THR A 1061 -35.64 25.09 30.31
C THR A 1061 -35.31 24.60 28.90
N MET A 1062 -36.30 24.06 28.19
CA MET A 1062 -36.18 23.68 26.79
C MET A 1062 -37.20 24.44 25.96
N GLU A 1063 -36.78 25.00 24.84
CA GLU A 1063 -37.66 25.76 23.96
C GLU A 1063 -37.58 25.24 22.53
N LEU A 1064 -38.74 25.14 21.88
CA LEU A 1064 -38.80 24.94 20.45
C LEU A 1064 -38.88 26.32 19.77
N ARG A 1065 -37.98 26.61 18.85
CA ARG A 1065 -37.83 27.93 18.22
C ARG A 1065 -37.79 27.83 16.70
N ALA A 1066 -38.43 28.77 16.00
CA ALA A 1066 -38.44 28.83 14.54
C ALA A 1066 -37.33 29.73 13.99
N GLY A 1067 -36.68 29.30 12.92
CA GLY A 1067 -35.79 30.10 12.06
C GLY A 1067 -34.35 30.26 12.56
N ALA A 1068 -34.13 30.44 13.86
CA ALA A 1068 -32.79 30.58 14.45
C ALA A 1068 -32.79 30.11 15.93
N PRO A 1069 -31.61 29.83 16.54
CA PRO A 1069 -31.52 29.46 17.96
C PRO A 1069 -32.08 30.51 18.93
N ASP A 1070 -32.04 31.79 18.59
CA ASP A 1070 -32.64 32.90 19.34
C ASP A 1070 -33.97 33.38 18.73
N GLY A 1071 -34.49 32.66 17.73
CA GLY A 1071 -35.69 32.98 16.95
C GLY A 1071 -37.00 32.85 17.74
N LYS A 1072 -38.14 32.94 17.03
CA LYS A 1072 -39.47 32.95 17.66
C LYS A 1072 -39.69 31.67 18.46
N VAL A 1073 -39.95 31.79 19.77
CA VAL A 1073 -40.36 30.68 20.62
C VAL A 1073 -41.74 30.19 20.18
N LEU A 1074 -41.80 28.92 19.80
CA LEU A 1074 -43.03 28.19 19.49
C LEU A 1074 -43.56 27.45 20.71
N GLY A 1075 -42.70 27.04 21.64
CA GLY A 1075 -43.13 26.38 22.87
C GLY A 1075 -42.02 26.28 23.90
N THR A 1076 -42.39 26.13 25.17
CA THR A 1076 -41.43 26.06 26.29
C THR A 1076 -41.81 24.92 27.24
N GLY A 1077 -40.84 24.05 27.52
CA GLY A 1077 -40.90 22.99 28.54
C GLY A 1077 -39.84 23.19 29.62
N SER A 1078 -39.97 22.46 30.72
CA SER A 1078 -38.96 22.46 31.79
C SER A 1078 -38.74 21.07 32.35
N LEU A 1079 -37.47 20.75 32.63
CA LEU A 1079 -37.05 19.58 33.38
C LEU A 1079 -36.75 20.01 34.81
N ASN A 1080 -37.52 19.51 35.77
CA ASN A 1080 -37.34 19.81 37.20
C ASN A 1080 -36.61 18.65 37.90
N PRO A 1081 -35.57 18.92 38.72
CA PRO A 1081 -34.77 17.87 39.37
C PRO A 1081 -35.52 17.12 40.48
N SER A 1082 -36.57 17.72 41.04
CA SER A 1082 -37.36 17.13 42.13
C SER A 1082 -38.24 15.97 41.65
N GLY A 1083 -38.05 14.79 42.23
CA GLY A 1083 -38.89 13.61 41.96
C GLY A 1083 -38.50 12.81 40.71
N LEU A 1084 -37.34 13.11 40.11
CA LEU A 1084 -36.77 12.30 39.04
C LEU A 1084 -36.26 10.97 39.61
N GLY A 1085 -36.69 9.85 39.01
CA GLY A 1085 -36.20 8.49 39.26
C GLY A 1085 -36.22 7.68 37.98
N GLY A 1086 -35.38 6.64 37.88
CA GLY A 1086 -35.15 5.90 36.62
C GLY A 1086 -34.03 6.51 35.75
N GLN A 1087 -33.76 5.91 34.58
CA GLN A 1087 -32.67 6.30 33.65
C GLN A 1087 -33.07 7.37 32.60
N GLY A 1088 -34.23 8.04 32.77
CA GLY A 1088 -34.69 9.09 31.85
C GLY A 1088 -36.15 9.52 32.06
N THR A 1089 -36.58 10.57 31.35
CA THR A 1089 -37.96 11.08 31.33
C THR A 1089 -38.29 11.79 30.01
N ALA A 1090 -39.54 12.22 29.82
CA ALA A 1090 -39.96 13.06 28.70
C ALA A 1090 -40.17 14.52 29.16
N VAL A 1091 -39.50 15.48 28.52
CA VAL A 1091 -39.76 16.90 28.69
C VAL A 1091 -40.84 17.32 27.71
N VAL A 1092 -42.03 17.64 28.23
CA VAL A 1092 -43.16 18.07 27.40
C VAL A 1092 -43.06 19.57 27.11
N ILE A 1093 -42.98 19.91 25.83
CA ILE A 1093 -42.91 21.27 25.29
C ILE A 1093 -44.24 21.53 24.55
N PRO A 1094 -45.26 22.11 25.21
CA PRO A 1094 -46.48 22.52 24.52
C PRO A 1094 -46.14 23.62 23.51
N ILE A 1095 -46.62 23.50 22.28
CA ILE A 1095 -46.34 24.48 21.22
C ILE A 1095 -47.59 25.30 20.89
N GLU A 1096 -47.39 26.56 20.54
CA GLU A 1096 -48.40 27.40 19.91
C GLU A 1096 -48.82 26.75 18.59
N LYS A 1097 -50.13 26.77 18.31
CA LYS A 1097 -50.68 26.23 17.06
C LYS A 1097 -49.99 26.90 15.88
N THR A 1098 -49.13 26.14 15.20
CA THR A 1098 -48.27 26.60 14.11
C THR A 1098 -48.51 25.67 12.93
N ASP A 1099 -49.00 26.21 11.82
CA ASP A 1099 -49.30 25.43 10.61
C ASP A 1099 -48.21 25.69 9.55
N GLY A 1100 -47.84 24.64 8.80
CA GLY A 1100 -46.89 24.67 7.69
C GLY A 1100 -45.46 24.23 8.02
N VAL A 1101 -44.68 24.05 6.95
CA VAL A 1101 -43.25 23.66 6.97
C VAL A 1101 -42.39 24.76 7.57
N GLN A 1102 -41.62 24.42 8.59
CA GLN A 1102 -40.56 25.27 9.13
C GLN A 1102 -39.24 24.87 8.44
N PRO A 1103 -38.63 25.76 7.62
CA PRO A 1103 -37.35 25.47 6.96
C PRO A 1103 -36.25 25.16 7.96
N GLU A 1104 -36.25 25.86 9.10
CA GLU A 1104 -35.34 25.62 10.21
C GLU A 1104 -36.10 25.67 11.54
N LEU A 1105 -35.92 24.64 12.36
CA LEU A 1105 -36.54 24.46 13.66
C LEU A 1105 -35.46 24.07 14.68
N TYR A 1106 -35.38 24.81 15.78
CA TYR A 1106 -34.34 24.62 16.80
C TYR A 1106 -34.97 24.15 18.10
N LEU A 1107 -34.41 23.09 18.69
CA LEU A 1107 -34.64 22.77 20.10
C LEU A 1107 -33.48 23.35 20.91
N THR A 1108 -33.75 24.35 21.73
CA THR A 1108 -32.74 24.95 22.61
C THR A 1108 -32.92 24.47 24.04
N TYR A 1109 -31.84 24.48 24.81
CA TYR A 1109 -31.89 24.21 26.23
C TYR A 1109 -31.02 25.20 27.02
N LYS A 1110 -31.40 25.45 28.27
CA LYS A 1110 -30.66 26.33 29.19
C LYS A 1110 -30.77 25.84 30.63
N ALA A 1111 -29.62 25.70 31.30
CA ALA A 1111 -29.52 25.36 32.72
C ALA A 1111 -29.91 26.53 33.63
N GLY A 1112 -30.51 26.25 34.78
CA GLY A 1112 -30.92 27.25 35.78
C GLY A 1112 -29.80 27.91 36.60
N GLY A 1113 -28.52 27.82 36.19
CA GLY A 1113 -27.34 28.37 36.89
C GLY A 1113 -26.04 28.27 36.05
N GLU A 1114 -24.88 28.69 36.61
CA GLU A 1114 -23.58 28.71 35.91
C GLU A 1114 -22.92 27.32 35.74
N SER A 1115 -23.39 26.30 36.48
CA SER A 1115 -22.94 24.90 36.36
C SER A 1115 -24.02 24.04 35.69
N PHE A 1116 -23.64 22.96 34.99
CA PHE A 1116 -24.58 22.01 34.37
C PHE A 1116 -24.36 20.56 34.85
N SER A 1117 -25.43 19.75 34.84
CA SER A 1117 -25.41 18.29 35.05
C SER A 1117 -25.72 17.57 33.72
N PRO A 1118 -24.87 16.65 33.23
CA PRO A 1118 -25.03 16.07 31.91
C PRO A 1118 -26.21 15.10 31.85
N PHE A 1119 -27.01 15.22 30.80
CA PHE A 1119 -27.97 14.21 30.33
C PHE A 1119 -27.97 14.23 28.80
N ALA A 1120 -28.52 13.20 28.18
CA ALA A 1120 -28.60 13.10 26.73
C ALA A 1120 -30.04 13.27 26.24
N ILE A 1121 -30.23 13.94 25.10
CA ILE A 1121 -31.48 13.93 24.35
C ILE A 1121 -31.38 12.76 23.36
N THR A 1122 -32.33 11.85 23.43
CA THR A 1122 -32.33 10.59 22.66
C THR A 1122 -33.18 10.67 21.40
N GLN A 1123 -34.32 11.35 21.47
CA GLN A 1123 -35.22 11.58 20.33
C GLN A 1123 -36.21 12.71 20.64
N LEU A 1124 -36.84 13.24 19.60
CA LEU A 1124 -38.00 14.14 19.69
C LEU A 1124 -39.26 13.44 19.18
N GLN A 1125 -40.36 13.54 19.92
CA GLN A 1125 -41.65 12.99 19.52
C GLN A 1125 -42.71 14.09 19.37
N PHE A 1126 -43.39 14.14 18.22
CA PHE A 1126 -44.38 15.16 17.87
C PHE A 1126 -45.82 14.65 18.01
N ASN A 1127 -46.68 15.36 18.78
CA ASN A 1127 -48.17 15.38 18.71
C ASN A 1127 -48.83 16.11 19.90
#